data_AF-A0A3A8NIE1-F1
#
_entry.id   AF-A0A3A8NIE1-F1
#
_cell.length_a   1.000
_cell.length_b   1.000
_cell.length_c   1.000
_cell.angle_alpha   90.00
_cell.angle_beta   90.00
_cell.angle_gamma   90.00
#
_symmetry.space_group_name_H-M   'P 1'
#
loop_
_entity.id
_entity.type
_entity.pdbx_description
1 polymer ?
#
loop_
_entity_poly.entity_id
_entity_poly.type
_entity_poly.pdbx_seq_one_letter_code
_entity_poly.pdbx_strand_id
1 'polypeptide(L)'
;MLKPAKTKLWALALAIPLVAAGVAALKPAAAPPPLTDNFWVERRAAARIEARLTHPEADRYRSRAPAGGCPVPAEPMPLGPLARMEAREDWGSIASAYALEGEWNQAASFLERLPASPERDSDLAAVALARGDFEKALRLLDGAIEAKPTLAQALWNRALVFREMGLTLRASELFEQVAKLGEQGWGREAHAQALSLRESTLERERQWTAARAATLALLEDAKAPLPLDAARQLPGTVRGIFYDVVRTASSKERALELMPLAKELDRLQGGRTLTDYVQRVAKRDFKRRGELARQYAEAMRAGGPMPEGLVDRARLSGDEDIYLGALLRTREGTLPRLKDTVERIHRMEDPWFTYVADRDQARQEVAEGAWWKAEQRLFTALQRCREGSLSVRCLELERRVTIFYTDLQRLTEAEQHARVLWAGARQLREWEMEFSVLEILSHVARSRNDLGSARAYLEEWSARGVKRRCSWPHVQLAHLNYLDQRPDAARRELELASACADNPMELVFGATVAELARFNPGPRPQDAQWLKTVLTQAGEGTAIPASDRVYMHYLEGRFLLDQDRARGEALLKRAIADADALPRGDALGRESWALSYSSLANDAGRAGEFPKVVALMAAQLGTPVPARCALAASLHAERTTLVALGPKGEVKGHYDGARREAFARTDSSRLVPETLRQTLSGCERVDVLAWAPLFGRTDLLPPEMAWSFRLGRATGPRPAPGATPTRRLVVAGVEAPSLLQLPRLPAWTPDAEPGAAPPDVLSGSDATPSRVLASMADATEIEIHAHGITDPSISGASLVVLSPEVNGRYALTADVVREQRLTGSPTVFLAACSAGRTTSLQSTEPFSLPAAFIDSGARAVLASTVDIPDAAGRFFDGVRRRIHAGSPAATALRDERQAWLSRDARAGWTRSVLLVEKAD
;
A
#
# COMPACT_ATOMS: atom_id res chain seq x y z
N MET A 1 -97.79 8.12 6.13
CA MET A 1 -97.77 9.25 5.18
C MET A 1 -96.51 9.15 4.33
N LEU A 2 -96.66 9.40 3.03
CA LEU A 2 -95.78 8.99 1.94
C LEU A 2 -94.45 9.79 1.85
N LYS A 3 -93.40 9.07 1.44
CA LYS A 3 -92.19 9.52 0.68
C LYS A 3 -92.56 10.40 -0.55
N PRO A 4 -91.60 10.97 -1.34
CA PRO A 4 -90.15 11.19 -1.14
C PRO A 4 -89.58 12.54 -1.72
N ALA A 5 -88.25 12.67 -1.63
CA ALA A 5 -87.32 13.05 -2.72
C ALA A 5 -87.01 14.53 -3.08
N LYS A 6 -85.68 14.77 -3.05
CA LYS A 6 -84.81 15.43 -4.07
C LYS A 6 -84.49 16.93 -3.93
N THR A 7 -83.55 17.14 -3.02
CA THR A 7 -82.20 17.67 -3.31
C THR A 7 -81.72 17.61 -4.78
N LYS A 8 -81.26 18.75 -5.32
CA LYS A 8 -80.05 18.92 -6.18
C LYS A 8 -80.00 20.37 -6.72
N LEU A 9 -79.40 21.29 -5.97
CA LEU A 9 -79.15 22.67 -6.46
C LEU A 9 -77.84 23.31 -5.96
N TRP A 10 -76.95 22.53 -5.31
CA TRP A 10 -75.64 23.01 -4.83
C TRP A 10 -74.46 22.42 -5.62
N ALA A 11 -74.68 22.01 -6.88
CA ALA A 11 -73.70 21.23 -7.66
C ALA A 11 -73.10 21.95 -8.88
N LEU A 12 -73.42 23.23 -9.17
CA LEU A 12 -73.00 23.89 -10.42
C LEU A 12 -72.12 25.13 -10.28
N ALA A 13 -71.89 25.65 -9.06
CA ALA A 13 -70.98 26.79 -8.85
C ALA A 13 -69.53 26.39 -8.47
N LEU A 14 -69.26 25.10 -8.26
CA LEU A 14 -67.95 24.57 -7.88
C LEU A 14 -67.23 23.80 -9.01
N ALA A 15 -67.86 23.66 -10.19
CA ALA A 15 -67.32 22.84 -11.27
C ALA A 15 -66.39 23.59 -12.25
N ILE A 16 -66.40 24.93 -12.27
CA ILE A 16 -65.57 25.71 -13.20
C ILE A 16 -64.11 25.87 -12.72
N PRO A 17 -63.78 26.01 -11.41
CA PRO A 17 -62.38 26.02 -10.96
C PRO A 17 -61.74 24.63 -10.99
N LEU A 18 -62.54 23.55 -10.85
CA LEU A 18 -62.04 22.17 -10.81
C LEU A 18 -61.72 21.60 -12.20
N VAL A 19 -62.37 22.07 -13.27
CA VAL A 19 -61.97 21.71 -14.64
C VAL A 19 -60.73 22.51 -15.07
N ALA A 20 -60.58 23.76 -14.65
CA ALA A 20 -59.34 24.52 -14.90
C ALA A 20 -58.12 23.95 -14.13
N ALA A 21 -58.31 23.48 -12.89
CA ALA A 21 -57.28 22.80 -12.11
C ALA A 21 -57.01 21.36 -12.60
N GLY A 22 -58.06 20.62 -13.02
CA GLY A 22 -57.93 19.27 -13.59
C GLY A 22 -57.28 19.24 -14.97
N VAL A 23 -57.52 20.24 -15.82
CA VAL A 23 -56.84 20.39 -17.12
C VAL A 23 -55.41 20.90 -16.96
N ALA A 24 -55.09 21.67 -15.90
CA ALA A 24 -53.71 22.02 -15.56
C ALA A 24 -52.90 20.82 -15.01
N ALA A 25 -53.55 19.87 -14.31
CA ALA A 25 -52.94 18.64 -13.82
C ALA A 25 -52.83 17.52 -14.88
N LEU A 26 -53.52 17.67 -16.03
CA LEU A 26 -53.44 16.78 -17.19
C LEU A 26 -52.60 17.34 -18.34
N LYS A 27 -52.01 18.55 -18.18
CA LYS A 27 -50.92 18.95 -19.07
C LYS A 27 -49.70 18.10 -18.69
N PRO A 28 -49.11 17.32 -19.61
CA PRO A 28 -47.79 16.75 -19.35
C PRO A 28 -46.91 17.92 -18.92
N ALA A 29 -46.23 17.80 -17.78
CA ALA A 29 -45.26 18.80 -17.34
C ALA A 29 -44.38 19.09 -18.55
N ALA A 30 -44.50 20.31 -19.09
CA ALA A 30 -43.77 20.67 -20.30
C ALA A 30 -42.31 20.41 -19.98
N ALA A 31 -41.68 19.47 -20.71
CA ALA A 31 -40.27 19.18 -20.54
C ALA A 31 -39.55 20.53 -20.55
N PRO A 32 -38.70 20.83 -19.55
CA PRO A 32 -37.98 22.10 -19.53
C PRO A 32 -37.31 22.29 -20.89
N PRO A 33 -37.13 23.53 -21.40
CA PRO A 33 -36.40 23.73 -22.64
C PRO A 33 -35.02 23.05 -22.56
N PRO A 34 -34.49 22.47 -23.64
CA PRO A 34 -33.11 21.98 -23.65
C PRO A 34 -32.15 23.10 -23.23
N LEU A 35 -31.05 22.73 -22.59
CA LEU A 35 -29.99 23.67 -22.24
C LEU A 35 -29.52 24.37 -23.51
N THR A 36 -29.24 25.66 -23.43
CA THR A 36 -28.65 26.40 -24.56
C THR A 36 -27.24 25.87 -24.82
N ASP A 37 -26.88 25.61 -26.07
CA ASP A 37 -25.51 25.22 -26.50
C ASP A 37 -24.41 26.10 -25.89
N ASN A 38 -24.72 27.38 -25.63
CA ASN A 38 -23.83 28.33 -24.98
C ASN A 38 -23.29 27.85 -23.63
N PHE A 39 -24.07 27.14 -22.82
CA PHE A 39 -23.62 26.64 -21.52
C PHE A 39 -22.41 25.72 -21.69
N TRP A 40 -22.52 24.70 -22.55
CA TRP A 40 -21.44 23.73 -22.77
C TRP A 40 -20.25 24.32 -23.52
N VAL A 41 -20.49 25.27 -24.43
CA VAL A 41 -19.42 26.02 -25.11
C VAL A 41 -18.60 26.82 -24.09
N GLU A 42 -19.26 27.57 -23.21
CA GLU A 42 -18.61 28.36 -22.16
C GLU A 42 -17.85 27.46 -21.16
N ARG A 43 -18.49 26.39 -20.67
CA ARG A 43 -17.82 25.45 -19.75
C ARG A 43 -16.59 24.80 -20.37
N ARG A 44 -16.66 24.38 -21.64
CA ARG A 44 -15.49 23.82 -22.34
C ARG A 44 -14.38 24.86 -22.57
N ALA A 45 -14.73 26.10 -22.86
CA ALA A 45 -13.76 27.17 -23.04
C ALA A 45 -13.06 27.55 -21.72
N ALA A 46 -13.80 27.49 -20.60
CA ALA A 46 -13.28 27.73 -19.26
C ALA A 46 -12.49 26.54 -18.68
N ALA A 47 -12.71 25.32 -19.19
CA ALA A 47 -12.18 24.10 -18.59
C ALA A 47 -10.66 24.09 -18.48
N ARG A 48 -10.17 23.74 -17.29
CA ARG A 48 -8.72 23.66 -16.97
C ARG A 48 -8.24 22.23 -16.72
N ILE A 49 -9.04 21.25 -17.15
CA ILE A 49 -8.78 19.84 -16.90
C ILE A 49 -8.15 19.14 -18.11
N GLU A 50 -7.10 18.37 -17.85
CA GLU A 50 -6.44 17.55 -18.87
C GLU A 50 -7.11 16.18 -19.05
N ALA A 51 -7.74 15.65 -17.99
CA ALA A 51 -8.51 14.42 -18.03
C ALA A 51 -9.70 14.54 -18.99
N ARG A 52 -9.97 13.50 -19.77
CA ARG A 52 -11.07 13.46 -20.74
C ARG A 52 -12.30 12.84 -20.07
N LEU A 53 -13.46 13.45 -20.32
CA LEU A 53 -14.73 13.06 -19.72
C LEU A 53 -15.59 12.34 -20.75
N THR A 54 -16.42 11.40 -20.33
CA THR A 54 -17.17 10.54 -21.24
C THR A 54 -18.52 11.11 -21.70
N HIS A 55 -19.01 12.15 -21.01
CA HIS A 55 -20.25 12.81 -21.40
C HIS A 55 -20.11 13.51 -22.76
N PRO A 56 -21.02 13.32 -23.74
CA PRO A 56 -20.86 13.80 -25.11
C PRO A 56 -20.57 15.31 -25.24
N GLU A 57 -21.19 16.13 -24.41
CA GLU A 57 -20.97 17.59 -24.44
C GLU A 57 -19.63 18.02 -23.81
N ALA A 58 -19.07 17.21 -22.91
CA ALA A 58 -17.79 17.48 -22.25
C ALA A 58 -16.60 16.84 -23.00
N ASP A 59 -16.86 15.80 -23.79
CA ASP A 59 -15.88 15.04 -24.56
C ASP A 59 -15.40 15.76 -25.84
N ARG A 60 -16.17 16.74 -26.33
CA ARG A 60 -15.79 17.52 -27.52
C ARG A 60 -14.39 18.12 -27.34
N TYR A 61 -13.58 18.04 -28.40
CA TYR A 61 -12.20 18.54 -28.38
C TYR A 61 -12.10 19.98 -27.88
N ARG A 62 -11.09 20.22 -27.05
CA ARG A 62 -10.76 21.51 -26.45
C ARG A 62 -9.25 21.72 -26.57
N SER A 63 -8.85 22.84 -27.18
CA SER A 63 -7.44 23.22 -27.28
C SER A 63 -6.95 23.74 -25.94
N ARG A 64 -5.73 23.34 -25.53
CA ARG A 64 -5.11 23.83 -24.30
C ARG A 64 -4.96 25.35 -24.35
N ALA A 65 -5.45 26.07 -23.34
CA ALA A 65 -4.99 27.43 -23.11
C ALA A 65 -3.52 27.36 -22.65
N PRO A 66 -2.60 28.20 -23.18
CA PRO A 66 -1.21 28.18 -22.76
C PRO A 66 -1.09 28.45 -21.26
N ALA A 67 -0.15 27.77 -20.59
CA ALA A 67 0.13 27.86 -19.15
C ALA A 67 0.71 29.21 -18.67
N GLY A 68 0.47 30.31 -19.41
CA GLY A 68 1.06 31.63 -19.15
C GLY A 68 0.08 32.81 -19.09
N GLY A 69 -1.23 32.56 -19.13
CA GLY A 69 -2.23 33.62 -18.94
C GLY A 69 -2.50 33.88 -17.45
N CYS A 70 -2.72 35.15 -17.05
CA CYS A 70 -3.20 35.49 -15.71
C CYS A 70 -4.47 34.67 -15.40
N PRO A 71 -4.60 34.08 -14.20
CA PRO A 71 -5.76 33.27 -13.84
C PRO A 71 -7.01 34.16 -13.86
N VAL A 72 -7.85 33.99 -14.87
CA VAL A 72 -9.22 34.50 -14.85
C VAL A 72 -9.99 33.60 -13.87
N PRO A 73 -10.53 34.14 -12.75
CA PRO A 73 -11.28 33.33 -11.80
C PRO A 73 -12.47 32.66 -12.51
N ALA A 74 -12.75 31.41 -12.16
CA ALA A 74 -13.90 30.69 -12.70
C ALA A 74 -15.18 31.48 -12.40
N GLU A 75 -16.00 31.77 -13.42
CA GLU A 75 -17.33 32.30 -13.17
C GLU A 75 -18.13 31.27 -12.36
N PRO A 76 -18.90 31.69 -11.33
CA PRO A 76 -19.68 30.78 -10.52
C PRO A 76 -20.59 29.90 -11.37
N MET A 77 -20.69 28.63 -11.02
CA MET A 77 -21.56 27.66 -11.70
C MET A 77 -23.02 28.17 -11.73
N PRO A 78 -23.63 28.38 -12.91
CA PRO A 78 -24.98 28.92 -12.99
C PRO A 78 -25.99 27.88 -12.49
N LEU A 79 -26.68 28.21 -11.41
CA LEU A 79 -27.62 27.31 -10.73
C LEU A 79 -28.85 26.95 -11.57
N GLY A 80 -29.28 27.84 -12.48
CA GLY A 80 -30.46 27.61 -13.33
C GLY A 80 -30.33 26.41 -14.28
N PRO A 81 -29.24 26.33 -15.08
CA PRO A 81 -28.86 25.12 -15.81
C PRO A 81 -28.81 23.85 -14.96
N LEU A 82 -28.14 23.89 -13.80
CA LEU A 82 -28.03 22.72 -12.91
C LEU A 82 -29.38 22.25 -12.37
N ALA A 83 -30.22 23.17 -11.90
CA ALA A 83 -31.56 22.85 -11.42
C ALA A 83 -32.43 22.17 -12.49
N ARG A 84 -32.26 22.54 -13.77
CA ARG A 84 -32.95 21.89 -14.90
C ARG A 84 -32.42 20.48 -15.18
N MET A 85 -31.13 20.24 -15.02
CA MET A 85 -30.55 18.90 -15.13
C MET A 85 -31.01 18.01 -13.97
N GLU A 86 -31.02 18.56 -12.75
CA GLU A 86 -31.43 17.85 -11.53
C GLU A 86 -32.92 17.48 -11.59
N ALA A 87 -33.78 18.39 -12.06
CA ALA A 87 -35.20 18.11 -12.28
C ALA A 87 -35.46 17.00 -13.31
N ARG A 88 -34.47 16.65 -14.15
CA ARG A 88 -34.52 15.54 -15.10
C ARG A 88 -33.73 14.31 -14.64
N GLU A 89 -33.16 14.35 -13.43
CA GLU A 89 -32.26 13.33 -12.90
C GLU A 89 -31.05 13.06 -13.83
N ASP A 90 -30.62 14.08 -14.59
CA ASP A 90 -29.45 14.01 -15.48
C ASP A 90 -28.16 14.23 -14.68
N TRP A 91 -27.83 13.26 -13.84
CA TRP A 91 -26.65 13.30 -12.97
C TRP A 91 -25.35 13.33 -13.77
N GLY A 92 -25.33 12.74 -14.97
CA GLY A 92 -24.17 12.71 -15.87
C GLY A 92 -23.81 14.11 -16.40
N SER A 93 -24.81 14.88 -16.82
CA SER A 93 -24.61 16.28 -17.21
C SER A 93 -24.11 17.14 -16.05
N ILE A 94 -24.69 16.99 -14.85
CA ILE A 94 -24.28 17.76 -13.67
C ILE A 94 -22.84 17.42 -13.27
N ALA A 95 -22.52 16.13 -13.21
CA ALA A 95 -21.18 15.66 -12.89
C ALA A 95 -20.15 16.24 -13.85
N SER A 96 -20.44 16.21 -15.15
CA SER A 96 -19.53 16.69 -16.18
C SER A 96 -19.37 18.21 -16.17
N ALA A 97 -20.42 18.95 -15.84
CA ALA A 97 -20.35 20.40 -15.67
C ALA A 97 -19.40 20.77 -14.51
N TYR A 98 -19.56 20.15 -13.35
CA TYR A 98 -18.65 20.35 -12.21
C TYR A 98 -17.22 19.90 -12.53
N ALA A 99 -17.06 18.75 -13.18
CA ALA A 99 -15.76 18.22 -13.55
C ALA A 99 -15.00 19.17 -14.51
N LEU A 100 -15.67 19.79 -15.49
CA LEU A 100 -15.05 20.77 -16.39
C LEU A 100 -14.49 22.00 -15.63
N GLU A 101 -15.12 22.40 -14.52
CA GLU A 101 -14.63 23.49 -13.66
C GLU A 101 -13.53 23.04 -12.68
N GLY A 102 -13.27 21.74 -12.57
CA GLY A 102 -12.34 21.18 -11.58
C GLY A 102 -12.98 20.99 -10.19
N GLU A 103 -14.29 21.10 -10.07
CA GLU A 103 -15.07 20.86 -8.83
C GLU A 103 -15.29 19.35 -8.64
N TRP A 104 -14.19 18.62 -8.39
CA TRP A 104 -14.15 17.16 -8.40
C TRP A 104 -14.98 16.50 -7.29
N ASN A 105 -15.18 17.17 -6.15
CA ASN A 105 -15.96 16.62 -5.04
C ASN A 105 -17.45 16.55 -5.39
N GLN A 106 -17.96 17.61 -6.01
CA GLN A 106 -19.32 17.73 -6.49
C GLN A 106 -19.52 16.75 -7.64
N ALA A 107 -18.60 16.72 -8.61
CA ALA A 107 -18.63 15.76 -9.71
C ALA A 107 -18.74 14.31 -9.21
N ALA A 108 -17.91 13.91 -8.24
CA ALA A 108 -17.94 12.58 -7.64
C ALA A 108 -19.31 12.23 -7.06
N SER A 109 -19.92 13.15 -6.30
CA SER A 109 -21.21 12.92 -5.62
C SER A 109 -22.38 12.64 -6.59
N PHE A 110 -22.30 13.17 -7.81
CA PHE A 110 -23.29 12.92 -8.86
C PHE A 110 -22.94 11.66 -9.69
N LEU A 111 -21.65 11.42 -9.96
CA LEU A 111 -21.20 10.18 -10.62
C LEU A 111 -21.59 8.93 -9.80
N GLU A 112 -21.52 8.99 -8.47
CA GLU A 112 -21.88 7.89 -7.57
C GLU A 112 -23.38 7.52 -7.63
N ARG A 113 -24.23 8.41 -8.15
CA ARG A 113 -25.67 8.14 -8.37
C ARG A 113 -25.95 7.43 -9.69
N LEU A 114 -24.96 7.38 -10.60
CA LEU A 114 -25.10 6.72 -11.89
C LEU A 114 -24.93 5.19 -11.77
N PRO A 115 -25.68 4.41 -12.55
CA PRO A 115 -25.44 2.97 -12.69
C PRO A 115 -24.00 2.68 -13.11
N ALA A 116 -23.49 1.50 -12.74
CA ALA A 116 -22.14 1.10 -13.12
C ALA A 116 -21.98 0.96 -14.63
N SER A 117 -20.99 1.64 -15.20
CA SER A 117 -20.60 1.55 -16.60
C SER A 117 -19.10 1.87 -16.75
N PRO A 118 -18.44 1.37 -17.81
CA PRO A 118 -17.06 1.74 -18.14
C PRO A 118 -16.86 3.26 -18.26
N GLU A 119 -17.86 3.95 -18.80
CA GLU A 119 -17.85 5.41 -18.96
C GLU A 119 -17.85 6.13 -17.62
N ARG A 120 -18.77 5.76 -16.71
CA ARG A 120 -18.83 6.30 -15.35
C ARG A 120 -17.51 6.06 -14.60
N ASP A 121 -16.96 4.85 -14.72
CA ASP A 121 -15.74 4.47 -14.03
C ASP A 121 -14.52 5.25 -14.58
N SER A 122 -14.50 5.55 -15.88
CA SER A 122 -13.49 6.45 -16.49
C SER A 122 -13.56 7.88 -15.92
N ASP A 123 -14.75 8.43 -15.72
CA ASP A 123 -14.95 9.77 -15.14
C ASP A 123 -14.64 9.78 -13.63
N LEU A 124 -15.00 8.73 -12.88
CA LEU A 124 -14.59 8.56 -11.49
C LEU A 124 -13.06 8.41 -11.36
N ALA A 125 -12.39 7.84 -12.37
CA ALA A 125 -10.94 7.80 -12.42
C ALA A 125 -10.31 9.17 -12.65
N ALA A 126 -10.94 10.05 -13.46
CA ALA A 126 -10.50 11.43 -13.60
C ALA A 126 -10.57 12.19 -12.26
N VAL A 127 -11.63 11.97 -11.48
CA VAL A 127 -11.75 12.48 -10.09
C VAL A 127 -10.62 11.95 -9.22
N ALA A 128 -10.34 10.64 -9.26
CA ALA A 128 -9.29 10.02 -8.46
C ALA A 128 -7.90 10.55 -8.83
N LEU A 129 -7.60 10.69 -10.13
CA LEU A 129 -6.37 11.29 -10.64
C LEU A 129 -6.20 12.73 -10.13
N ALA A 130 -7.25 13.55 -10.18
CA ALA A 130 -7.18 14.93 -9.70
C ALA A 130 -6.90 15.05 -8.19
N ARG A 131 -7.23 14.01 -7.42
CA ARG A 131 -6.92 13.91 -5.98
C ARG A 131 -5.55 13.27 -5.69
N GLY A 132 -4.81 12.85 -6.73
CA GLY A 132 -3.55 12.11 -6.58
C GLY A 132 -3.73 10.65 -6.14
N ASP A 133 -4.96 10.11 -6.18
CA ASP A 133 -5.29 8.73 -5.83
C ASP A 133 -5.09 7.81 -7.05
N PHE A 134 -3.82 7.54 -7.35
CA PHE A 134 -3.43 6.73 -8.52
C PHE A 134 -3.90 5.27 -8.42
N GLU A 135 -3.94 4.69 -7.21
CA GLU A 135 -4.47 3.34 -6.97
C GLU A 135 -5.91 3.24 -7.44
N LYS A 136 -6.79 4.13 -6.94
CA LYS A 136 -8.20 4.14 -7.32
C LYS A 136 -8.37 4.44 -8.81
N ALA A 137 -7.60 5.38 -9.35
CA ALA A 137 -7.65 5.73 -10.77
C ALA A 137 -7.31 4.51 -11.66
N LEU A 138 -6.18 3.85 -11.41
CA LEU A 138 -5.76 2.67 -12.18
C LEU A 138 -6.77 1.53 -12.07
N ARG A 139 -7.29 1.25 -10.87
CA ARG A 139 -8.30 0.21 -10.67
C ARG A 139 -9.57 0.45 -11.51
N LEU A 140 -10.07 1.68 -11.53
CA LEU A 140 -11.25 2.05 -12.32
C LEU A 140 -10.96 1.99 -13.83
N LEU A 141 -9.80 2.48 -14.26
CA LEU A 141 -9.42 2.53 -15.68
C LEU A 141 -9.12 1.15 -16.24
N ASP A 142 -8.43 0.28 -15.50
CA ASP A 142 -8.14 -1.08 -15.93
C ASP A 142 -9.45 -1.87 -16.11
N GLY A 143 -10.41 -1.73 -15.19
CA GLY A 143 -11.75 -2.32 -15.33
C GLY A 143 -12.54 -1.76 -16.52
N ALA A 144 -12.49 -0.45 -16.74
CA ALA A 144 -13.16 0.19 -17.87
C ALA A 144 -12.57 -0.23 -19.22
N ILE A 145 -11.24 -0.33 -19.33
CA ILE A 145 -10.54 -0.76 -20.55
C ILE A 145 -10.75 -2.26 -20.81
N GLU A 146 -10.78 -3.08 -19.76
CA GLU A 146 -11.11 -4.50 -19.91
C GLU A 146 -12.52 -4.71 -20.46
N ALA A 147 -13.49 -3.92 -19.98
CA ALA A 147 -14.87 -3.97 -20.46
C ALA A 147 -15.04 -3.34 -21.86
N LYS A 148 -14.32 -2.25 -22.16
CA LYS A 148 -14.38 -1.52 -23.43
C LYS A 148 -12.97 -1.08 -23.88
N PRO A 149 -12.24 -1.96 -24.60
CA PRO A 149 -10.83 -1.72 -24.96
C PRO A 149 -10.57 -0.48 -25.84
N THR A 150 -11.59 0.01 -26.54
CA THR A 150 -11.51 1.17 -27.43
C THR A 150 -12.04 2.47 -26.80
N LEU A 151 -12.31 2.49 -25.48
CA LEU A 151 -12.76 3.69 -24.77
C LEU A 151 -11.60 4.71 -24.68
N ALA A 152 -11.57 5.65 -25.64
CA ALA A 152 -10.50 6.63 -25.80
C ALA A 152 -10.21 7.46 -24.54
N GLN A 153 -11.26 7.83 -23.80
CA GLN A 153 -11.18 8.61 -22.56
C GLN A 153 -10.48 7.83 -21.45
N ALA A 154 -10.77 6.54 -21.31
CA ALA A 154 -10.11 5.69 -20.33
C ALA A 154 -8.63 5.45 -20.70
N LEU A 155 -8.32 5.20 -21.98
CA LEU A 155 -6.93 5.10 -22.45
C LEU A 155 -6.15 6.39 -22.20
N TRP A 156 -6.75 7.55 -22.50
CA TRP A 156 -6.15 8.86 -22.26
C TRP A 156 -5.93 9.12 -20.76
N ASN A 157 -6.95 8.90 -19.93
CA ASN A 157 -6.86 9.12 -18.49
C ASN A 157 -5.84 8.17 -17.85
N ARG A 158 -5.70 6.94 -18.34
CA ARG A 158 -4.63 6.02 -17.91
C ARG A 158 -3.26 6.52 -18.32
N ALA A 159 -3.11 7.03 -19.55
CA ALA A 159 -1.85 7.63 -20.00
C ALA A 159 -1.44 8.83 -19.12
N LEU A 160 -2.40 9.65 -18.67
CA LEU A 160 -2.15 10.73 -17.72
C LEU A 160 -1.68 10.19 -16.37
N VAL A 161 -2.35 9.19 -15.79
CA VAL A 161 -1.93 8.58 -14.52
C VAL A 161 -0.49 8.07 -14.61
N PHE A 162 -0.16 7.32 -15.68
CA PHE A 162 1.20 6.83 -15.91
C PHE A 162 2.21 7.98 -16.02
N ARG A 163 1.86 9.06 -16.73
CA ARG A 163 2.74 10.23 -16.87
C ARG A 163 2.97 10.92 -15.53
N GLU A 164 1.94 11.13 -14.72
CA GLU A 164 2.05 11.73 -13.38
C GLU A 164 2.87 10.85 -12.42
N MET A 165 2.78 9.52 -12.56
CA MET A 165 3.64 8.56 -11.87
C MET A 165 5.08 8.51 -12.43
N GLY A 166 5.38 9.21 -13.54
CA GLY A 166 6.69 9.20 -14.19
C GLY A 166 6.97 8.00 -15.10
N LEU A 167 5.96 7.19 -15.39
CA LEU A 167 6.01 5.97 -16.20
C LEU A 167 5.87 6.30 -17.69
N THR A 168 6.90 6.97 -18.20
CA THR A 168 6.85 7.68 -19.49
C THR A 168 6.74 6.82 -20.73
N LEU A 169 7.40 5.64 -20.78
CA LEU A 169 7.35 4.81 -21.98
C LEU A 169 5.99 4.14 -22.11
N ARG A 170 5.44 3.66 -21.00
CA ARG A 170 4.10 3.07 -21.02
C ARG A 170 3.02 4.13 -21.24
N ALA A 171 3.16 5.33 -20.67
CA ALA A 171 2.29 6.47 -21.02
C ALA A 171 2.32 6.78 -22.52
N SER A 172 3.51 6.78 -23.14
CA SER A 172 3.67 6.98 -24.58
C SER A 172 2.90 5.94 -25.40
N GLU A 173 3.00 4.65 -25.05
CA GLU A 173 2.27 3.58 -25.73
C GLU A 173 0.74 3.71 -25.60
N LEU A 174 0.23 4.17 -24.46
CA LEU A 174 -1.20 4.42 -24.25
C LEU A 174 -1.67 5.62 -25.09
N PHE A 175 -0.90 6.71 -25.13
CA PHE A 175 -1.20 7.84 -26.01
C PHE A 175 -1.16 7.45 -27.50
N GLU A 176 -0.22 6.59 -27.93
CA GLU A 176 -0.22 6.05 -29.30
C GLU A 176 -1.48 5.21 -29.59
N GLN A 177 -2.00 4.47 -28.61
CA GLN A 177 -3.26 3.75 -28.78
C GLN A 177 -4.43 4.72 -28.98
N VAL A 178 -4.48 5.82 -28.23
CA VAL A 178 -5.49 6.88 -28.45
C VAL A 178 -5.33 7.52 -29.83
N ALA A 179 -4.10 7.83 -30.24
CA ALA A 179 -3.82 8.42 -31.56
C ALA A 179 -4.34 7.54 -32.71
N LYS A 180 -4.22 6.21 -32.59
CA LYS A 180 -4.71 5.23 -33.57
C LYS A 180 -6.23 5.19 -33.70
N LEU A 181 -6.99 5.67 -32.72
CA LEU A 181 -8.44 5.75 -32.80
C LEU A 181 -8.91 6.87 -33.77
N GLY A 182 -8.03 7.79 -34.15
CA GLY A 182 -8.30 8.78 -35.21
C GLY A 182 -9.26 9.91 -34.83
N GLU A 183 -9.48 10.12 -33.53
CA GLU A 183 -10.39 11.16 -33.04
C GLU A 183 -9.95 12.59 -33.42
N GLN A 184 -10.93 13.46 -33.73
CA GLN A 184 -10.65 14.81 -34.23
C GLN A 184 -9.97 15.69 -33.18
N GLY A 185 -8.81 16.25 -33.50
CA GLY A 185 -8.05 17.15 -32.63
C GLY A 185 -7.12 16.43 -31.65
N TRP A 186 -7.67 15.67 -30.71
CA TRP A 186 -6.87 15.01 -29.66
C TRP A 186 -6.11 13.76 -30.12
N GLY A 187 -6.45 13.14 -31.26
CA GLY A 187 -5.58 12.10 -31.83
C GLY A 187 -4.17 12.62 -32.17
N ARG A 188 -4.09 13.85 -32.70
CA ARG A 188 -2.78 14.52 -32.95
C ARG A 188 -2.09 14.94 -31.66
N GLU A 189 -2.87 15.39 -30.68
CA GLU A 189 -2.35 15.74 -29.35
C GLU A 189 -1.75 14.51 -28.65
N ALA A 190 -2.46 13.38 -28.69
CA ALA A 190 -1.99 12.10 -28.15
C ALA A 190 -0.68 11.68 -28.82
N HIS A 191 -0.59 11.73 -30.16
CA HIS A 191 0.65 11.41 -30.87
C HIS A 191 1.82 12.33 -30.47
N ALA A 192 1.58 13.64 -30.34
CA ALA A 192 2.61 14.58 -29.90
C ALA A 192 3.10 14.30 -28.46
N GLN A 193 2.18 14.00 -27.54
CA GLN A 193 2.50 13.58 -26.17
C GLN A 193 3.32 12.29 -26.17
N ALA A 194 2.90 11.30 -26.97
CA ALA A 194 3.59 10.03 -27.08
C ALA A 194 5.04 10.18 -27.56
N LEU A 195 5.25 10.97 -28.62
CA LEU A 195 6.58 11.23 -29.18
C LEU A 195 7.48 11.92 -28.15
N SER A 196 7.00 13.01 -27.53
CA SER A 196 7.76 13.77 -26.54
C SER A 196 8.18 12.91 -25.34
N LEU A 197 7.27 12.11 -24.79
CA LEU A 197 7.56 11.21 -23.67
C LEU A 197 8.59 10.14 -24.05
N ARG A 198 8.44 9.51 -25.21
CA ARG A 198 9.38 8.47 -25.69
C ARG A 198 10.76 9.04 -25.95
N GLU A 199 10.85 10.13 -26.70
CA GLU A 199 12.14 10.75 -27.07
C GLU A 199 12.91 11.21 -25.84
N SER A 200 12.23 11.90 -24.90
CA SER A 200 12.88 12.39 -23.68
C SER A 200 13.44 11.26 -22.82
N THR A 201 12.79 10.09 -22.81
CA THR A 201 13.24 8.94 -22.01
C THR A 201 14.35 8.15 -22.68
N LEU A 202 14.24 7.88 -23.98
CA LEU A 202 15.31 7.21 -24.72
C LEU A 202 16.58 8.07 -24.83
N GLU A 203 16.45 9.39 -24.80
CA GLU A 203 17.61 10.28 -24.76
C GLU A 203 18.38 10.16 -23.42
N ARG A 204 17.67 10.04 -22.29
CA ARG A 204 18.32 9.77 -20.99
C ARG A 204 19.08 8.44 -21.00
N GLU A 205 18.46 7.39 -21.53
CA GLU A 205 19.12 6.08 -21.69
C GLU A 205 20.39 6.19 -22.52
N ARG A 206 20.33 6.85 -23.68
CA ARG A 206 21.49 7.04 -24.58
C ARG A 206 22.61 7.81 -23.88
N GLN A 207 22.29 8.92 -23.22
CA GLN A 207 23.27 9.74 -22.51
C GLN A 207 23.96 8.96 -21.40
N TRP A 208 23.18 8.25 -20.57
CA TRP A 208 23.73 7.44 -19.48
C TRP A 208 24.60 6.30 -20.01
N THR A 209 24.13 5.59 -21.04
CA THR A 209 24.87 4.48 -21.67
C THR A 209 26.18 4.97 -22.28
N ALA A 210 26.17 6.11 -22.98
CA ALA A 210 27.36 6.70 -23.58
C ALA A 210 28.37 7.15 -22.51
N ALA A 211 27.91 7.82 -21.44
CA ALA A 211 28.77 8.23 -20.33
C ALA A 211 29.43 7.03 -19.63
N ARG A 212 28.64 5.99 -19.36
CA ARG A 212 29.13 4.74 -18.77
C ARG A 212 30.15 4.06 -19.67
N ALA A 213 29.84 3.88 -20.96
CA ALA A 213 30.74 3.25 -21.92
C ALA A 213 32.06 4.03 -22.07
N ALA A 214 32.01 5.35 -22.21
CA ALA A 214 33.19 6.20 -22.32
C ALA A 214 34.09 6.12 -21.07
N THR A 215 33.50 5.97 -19.89
CA THR A 215 34.27 5.82 -18.64
C THR A 215 34.84 4.41 -18.48
N LEU A 216 34.07 3.37 -18.82
CA LEU A 216 34.54 1.98 -18.80
C LEU A 216 35.65 1.73 -19.81
N ALA A 217 35.66 2.42 -20.96
CA ALA A 217 36.73 2.33 -21.95
C ALA A 217 38.12 2.61 -21.35
N LEU A 218 38.22 3.44 -20.30
CA LEU A 218 39.48 3.72 -19.60
C LEU A 218 40.03 2.51 -18.82
N LEU A 219 39.19 1.50 -18.52
CA LEU A 219 39.62 0.23 -17.91
C LEU A 219 40.25 -0.71 -18.94
N GLU A 220 39.80 -0.63 -20.19
CA GLU A 220 40.22 -1.52 -21.28
C GLU A 220 41.39 -0.94 -22.07
N ASP A 221 41.35 0.36 -22.37
CA ASP A 221 42.37 1.09 -23.09
C ASP A 221 42.84 2.32 -22.30
N ALA A 222 44.11 2.29 -21.90
CA ALA A 222 44.73 3.42 -21.21
C ALA A 222 44.76 4.70 -22.06
N LYS A 223 44.69 4.58 -23.39
CA LYS A 223 44.71 5.73 -24.32
C LYS A 223 43.31 6.27 -24.65
N ALA A 224 42.25 5.66 -24.12
CA ALA A 224 40.90 6.17 -24.32
C ALA A 224 40.79 7.63 -23.80
N PRO A 225 40.03 8.50 -24.50
CA PRO A 225 39.90 9.90 -24.12
C PRO A 225 39.21 10.04 -22.76
N LEU A 226 39.65 11.01 -21.95
CA LEU A 226 38.99 11.31 -20.68
C LEU A 226 37.57 11.84 -20.93
N PRO A 227 36.53 11.25 -20.33
CA PRO A 227 35.14 11.60 -20.60
C PRO A 227 34.70 12.84 -19.81
N LEU A 228 35.35 14.00 -20.04
CA LEU A 228 35.11 15.23 -19.30
C LEU A 228 33.68 15.78 -19.49
N ASP A 229 33.13 15.68 -20.70
CA ASP A 229 31.74 16.12 -20.96
C ASP A 229 30.73 15.21 -20.27
N ALA A 230 30.98 13.89 -20.25
CA ALA A 230 30.19 12.96 -19.48
C ALA A 230 30.26 13.27 -17.97
N ALA A 231 31.45 13.63 -17.46
CA ALA A 231 31.62 14.02 -16.07
C ALA A 231 30.79 15.25 -15.71
N ARG A 232 30.65 16.22 -16.62
CA ARG A 232 29.80 17.42 -16.43
C ARG A 232 28.31 17.09 -16.42
N GLN A 233 27.90 16.14 -17.26
CA GLN A 233 26.48 15.79 -17.40
C GLN A 233 26.00 14.79 -16.33
N LEU A 234 26.85 13.82 -15.97
CA LEU A 234 26.55 12.67 -15.11
C LEU A 234 27.72 12.39 -14.14
N PRO A 235 28.07 13.34 -13.24
CA PRO A 235 29.25 13.24 -12.38
C PRO A 235 29.21 12.03 -11.43
N GLY A 236 28.02 11.61 -10.99
CA GLY A 236 27.86 10.45 -10.10
C GLY A 236 28.22 9.13 -10.79
N THR A 237 27.64 8.88 -11.98
CA THR A 237 27.98 7.72 -12.81
C THR A 237 29.48 7.66 -13.12
N VAL A 238 30.08 8.78 -13.54
CA VAL A 238 31.51 8.83 -13.90
C VAL A 238 32.39 8.63 -12.66
N ARG A 239 32.08 9.27 -11.52
CA ARG A 239 32.84 9.08 -10.26
C ARG A 239 32.82 7.64 -9.78
N GLY A 240 31.68 6.96 -9.86
CA GLY A 240 31.58 5.56 -9.42
C GLY A 240 32.59 4.65 -10.13
N ILE A 241 32.70 4.79 -11.46
CA ILE A 241 33.63 4.02 -12.29
C ILE A 241 35.07 4.56 -12.17
N PHE A 242 35.24 5.87 -11.94
CA PHE A 242 36.55 6.51 -11.79
C PHE A 242 37.44 5.83 -10.74
N TYR A 243 36.86 5.40 -9.61
CA TYR A 243 37.63 4.68 -8.60
C TYR A 243 38.25 3.38 -9.15
N ASP A 244 37.51 2.63 -9.96
CA ASP A 244 38.01 1.42 -10.61
C ASP A 244 39.11 1.75 -11.62
N VAL A 245 38.95 2.83 -12.39
CA VAL A 245 39.96 3.29 -13.37
C VAL A 245 41.28 3.66 -12.69
N VAL A 246 41.24 4.29 -11.51
CA VAL A 246 42.47 4.58 -10.75
C VAL A 246 43.08 3.31 -10.16
N ARG A 247 42.27 2.33 -9.75
CA ARG A 247 42.76 1.03 -9.21
C ARG A 247 43.49 0.21 -10.28
N THR A 248 43.10 0.31 -11.55
CA THR A 248 43.77 -0.38 -12.66
C THR A 248 45.06 0.29 -13.13
N ALA A 249 45.38 1.50 -12.64
CA ALA A 249 46.61 2.20 -13.00
C ALA A 249 47.84 1.40 -12.50
N SER A 250 48.60 0.83 -13.44
CA SER A 250 49.78 0.00 -13.17
C SER A 250 51.10 0.78 -13.14
N SER A 251 51.07 2.09 -13.41
CA SER A 251 52.21 3.01 -13.31
C SER A 251 51.82 4.36 -12.73
N LYS A 252 52.84 5.11 -12.29
CA LYS A 252 52.68 6.48 -11.77
C LYS A 252 52.16 7.43 -12.86
N GLU A 253 52.70 7.31 -14.07
CA GLU A 253 52.35 8.11 -15.22
C GLU A 253 50.86 7.92 -15.53
N ARG A 254 50.40 6.66 -15.54
CA ARG A 254 48.99 6.33 -15.78
C ARG A 254 48.06 6.92 -14.71
N ALA A 255 48.46 6.86 -13.44
CA ALA A 255 47.67 7.46 -12.37
C ALA A 255 47.53 8.98 -12.56
N LEU A 256 48.63 9.67 -12.91
CA LEU A 256 48.65 11.13 -13.10
C LEU A 256 47.89 11.59 -14.36
N GLU A 257 47.80 10.76 -15.40
CA GLU A 257 46.96 11.04 -16.58
C GLU A 257 45.48 11.22 -16.22
N LEU A 258 45.00 10.59 -15.14
CA LEU A 258 43.61 10.68 -14.68
C LEU A 258 43.31 11.97 -13.87
N MET A 259 44.34 12.77 -13.58
CA MET A 259 44.23 14.00 -12.79
C MET A 259 43.23 15.04 -13.33
N PRO A 260 43.15 15.30 -14.66
CA PRO A 260 42.17 16.26 -15.18
C PRO A 260 40.72 15.85 -14.90
N LEU A 261 40.43 14.55 -15.00
CA LEU A 261 39.11 14.00 -14.70
C LEU A 261 38.80 14.08 -13.20
N ALA A 262 39.78 13.79 -12.34
CA ALA A 262 39.64 13.94 -10.88
C ALA A 262 39.30 15.38 -10.49
N LYS A 263 40.01 16.37 -11.06
CA LYS A 263 39.77 17.80 -10.81
C LYS A 263 38.37 18.24 -11.25
N GLU A 264 37.90 17.76 -12.42
CA GLU A 264 36.58 18.12 -12.90
C GLU A 264 35.47 17.54 -12.02
N LEU A 265 35.61 16.29 -11.57
CA LEU A 265 34.66 15.66 -10.65
C LEU A 265 34.65 16.35 -9.26
N ASP A 266 35.82 16.65 -8.69
CA ASP A 266 35.92 17.40 -7.43
C ASP A 266 35.33 18.81 -7.56
N ARG A 267 35.50 19.48 -8.71
CA ARG A 267 34.89 20.80 -8.95
C ARG A 267 33.36 20.73 -8.93
N LEU A 268 32.77 19.66 -9.48
CA LEU A 268 31.32 19.48 -9.57
C LEU A 268 30.69 18.96 -8.27
N GLN A 269 31.42 18.13 -7.53
CA GLN A 269 30.92 17.43 -6.35
C GLN A 269 31.59 17.90 -5.05
N GLY A 270 32.32 19.01 -5.09
CA GLY A 270 32.94 19.63 -3.93
C GLY A 270 34.18 18.90 -3.40
N GLY A 271 35.05 19.67 -2.74
CA GLY A 271 36.25 19.16 -2.07
C GLY A 271 37.44 18.95 -3.02
N ARG A 272 38.37 18.09 -2.59
CA ARG A 272 39.56 17.68 -3.36
C ARG A 272 39.84 16.18 -3.25
N THR A 273 38.83 15.41 -2.85
CA THR A 273 39.00 14.01 -2.42
C THR A 273 39.58 13.15 -3.54
N LEU A 274 39.12 13.32 -4.79
CA LEU A 274 39.59 12.54 -5.92
C LEU A 274 40.98 13.00 -6.41
N THR A 275 41.23 14.31 -6.38
CA THR A 275 42.54 14.90 -6.68
C THR A 275 43.59 14.38 -5.69
N ASP A 276 43.29 14.43 -4.40
CA ASP A 276 44.17 13.94 -3.34
C ASP A 276 44.31 12.41 -3.41
N TYR A 277 43.26 11.68 -3.81
CA TYR A 277 43.31 10.24 -4.08
C TYR A 277 44.29 9.89 -5.21
N VAL A 278 44.20 10.55 -6.37
CA VAL A 278 45.15 10.34 -7.48
C VAL A 278 46.58 10.65 -7.06
N GLN A 279 46.79 11.73 -6.30
CA GLN A 279 48.13 12.08 -5.78
C GLN A 279 48.66 11.03 -4.81
N ARG A 280 47.82 10.47 -3.92
CA ARG A 280 48.20 9.39 -3.01
C ARG A 280 48.60 8.14 -3.78
N VAL A 281 47.84 7.75 -4.79
CA VAL A 281 48.14 6.58 -5.63
C VAL A 281 49.44 6.78 -6.42
N ALA A 282 49.65 7.95 -7.00
CA ALA A 282 50.87 8.29 -7.74
C ALA A 282 52.17 8.28 -6.88
N LYS A 283 52.04 8.33 -5.54
CA LYS A 283 53.15 8.24 -4.58
C LYS A 283 53.45 6.80 -4.12
N ARG A 284 52.65 5.80 -4.52
CA ARG A 284 52.86 4.39 -4.15
C ARG A 284 54.05 3.77 -4.90
N ASP A 285 54.57 2.66 -4.37
CA ASP A 285 55.59 1.86 -5.05
C ASP A 285 54.96 0.96 -6.13
N PHE A 286 55.07 1.40 -7.38
CA PHE A 286 54.53 0.67 -8.53
C PHE A 286 55.28 -0.62 -8.86
N LYS A 287 56.47 -0.89 -8.31
CA LYS A 287 57.10 -2.21 -8.44
C LYS A 287 56.29 -3.30 -7.73
N ARG A 288 55.59 -2.93 -6.65
CA ARG A 288 54.71 -3.84 -5.88
C ARG A 288 53.25 -3.69 -6.30
N ARG A 289 52.76 -2.45 -6.36
CA ARG A 289 51.36 -2.14 -6.69
C ARG A 289 50.99 -2.47 -8.13
N GLY A 290 51.91 -2.30 -9.08
CA GLY A 290 51.62 -2.45 -10.51
C GLY A 290 51.12 -3.85 -10.88
N GLU A 291 51.58 -4.89 -10.18
CA GLU A 291 51.07 -6.25 -10.33
C GLU A 291 49.62 -6.39 -9.83
N LEU A 292 49.33 -5.87 -8.63
CA LEU A 292 47.97 -5.90 -8.08
C LEU A 292 46.97 -5.14 -8.95
N ALA A 293 47.39 -3.99 -9.51
CA ALA A 293 46.59 -3.19 -10.41
C ALA A 293 46.27 -3.93 -11.72
N ARG A 294 47.24 -4.69 -12.29
CA ARG A 294 47.01 -5.52 -13.49
C ARG A 294 46.06 -6.67 -13.21
N GLN A 295 46.24 -7.37 -12.08
CA GLN A 295 45.32 -8.43 -11.66
C GLN A 295 43.91 -7.90 -11.42
N TYR A 296 43.80 -6.71 -10.83
CA TYR A 296 42.51 -6.03 -10.68
C TYR A 296 41.90 -5.67 -12.04
N ALA A 297 42.69 -5.14 -12.98
CA ALA A 297 42.24 -4.82 -14.34
C ALA A 297 41.76 -6.06 -15.11
N GLU A 298 42.45 -7.19 -14.97
CA GLU A 298 42.03 -8.48 -15.53
C GLU A 298 40.67 -8.91 -14.97
N ALA A 299 40.45 -8.75 -13.66
CA ALA A 299 39.15 -8.98 -13.04
C ALA A 299 38.07 -8.05 -13.61
N MET A 300 38.41 -6.80 -13.95
CA MET A 300 37.45 -5.83 -14.46
C MET A 300 37.00 -6.07 -15.90
N ARG A 301 37.70 -6.92 -16.67
CA ARG A 301 37.22 -7.37 -17.99
C ARG A 301 35.92 -8.15 -17.84
N ALA A 302 35.05 -8.07 -18.85
CA ALA A 302 33.67 -8.58 -18.80
C ALA A 302 33.60 -10.02 -18.23
N GLY A 303 33.01 -10.15 -17.03
CA GLY A 303 32.77 -11.44 -16.37
C GLY A 303 33.98 -12.10 -15.69
N GLY A 304 35.14 -11.46 -15.61
CA GLY A 304 36.34 -12.03 -14.99
C GLY A 304 36.15 -12.29 -13.47
N PRO A 305 36.47 -13.50 -12.95
CA PRO A 305 36.49 -13.74 -11.51
C PRO A 305 37.61 -12.93 -10.86
N MET A 306 37.44 -12.56 -9.59
CA MET A 306 38.53 -11.92 -8.85
C MET A 306 39.66 -12.92 -8.64
N PRO A 307 40.93 -12.59 -8.99
CA PRO A 307 42.05 -13.49 -8.79
C PRO A 307 42.19 -13.95 -7.34
N GLU A 308 42.46 -15.24 -7.16
CA GLU A 308 42.62 -15.84 -5.84
C GLU A 308 43.74 -15.13 -5.05
N GLY A 309 43.45 -14.83 -3.78
CA GLY A 309 44.39 -14.15 -2.89
C GLY A 309 44.61 -12.66 -3.17
N LEU A 310 44.02 -12.04 -4.22
CA LEU A 310 44.20 -10.62 -4.52
C LEU A 310 43.73 -9.73 -3.36
N VAL A 311 42.56 -10.05 -2.77
CA VAL A 311 42.00 -9.31 -1.63
C VAL A 311 42.98 -9.31 -0.44
N ASP A 312 43.53 -10.46 -0.06
CA ASP A 312 44.47 -10.54 1.07
C ASP A 312 45.83 -9.93 0.75
N ARG A 313 46.34 -10.07 -0.49
CA ARG A 313 47.60 -9.42 -0.90
C ARG A 313 47.49 -7.90 -0.86
N ALA A 314 46.41 -7.33 -1.40
CA ALA A 314 46.17 -5.88 -1.36
C ALA A 314 46.01 -5.37 0.08
N ARG A 315 45.34 -6.14 0.94
CA ARG A 315 45.22 -5.84 2.37
C ARG A 315 46.58 -5.82 3.08
N LEU A 316 47.42 -6.82 2.82
CA LEU A 316 48.75 -6.94 3.44
C LEU A 316 49.76 -5.92 2.92
N SER A 317 49.66 -5.50 1.66
CA SER A 317 50.52 -4.46 1.07
C SER A 317 50.11 -3.03 1.44
N GLY A 318 48.95 -2.87 2.10
CA GLY A 318 48.37 -1.57 2.44
C GLY A 318 47.87 -0.78 1.22
N ASP A 319 47.58 -1.45 0.10
CA ASP A 319 46.90 -0.85 -1.05
C ASP A 319 45.38 -0.85 -0.79
N GLU A 320 44.95 0.01 0.16
CA GLU A 320 43.57 0.05 0.68
C GLU A 320 42.51 0.22 -0.41
N ASP A 321 42.80 0.98 -1.45
CA ASP A 321 41.87 1.24 -2.55
C ASP A 321 41.63 0.00 -3.41
N ILE A 322 42.69 -0.74 -3.77
CA ILE A 322 42.58 -2.03 -4.49
C ILE A 322 41.94 -3.08 -3.58
N TYR A 323 42.30 -3.11 -2.29
CA TYR A 323 41.67 -3.97 -1.30
C TYR A 323 40.17 -3.75 -1.28
N LEU A 324 39.69 -2.52 -1.06
CA LEU A 324 38.27 -2.18 -1.02
C LEU A 324 37.56 -2.43 -2.36
N GLY A 325 38.19 -2.11 -3.49
CA GLY A 325 37.61 -2.40 -4.81
C GLY A 325 37.41 -3.90 -5.05
N ALA A 326 38.41 -4.71 -4.71
CA ALA A 326 38.33 -6.16 -4.83
C ALA A 326 37.30 -6.73 -3.83
N LEU A 327 37.23 -6.13 -2.64
CA LEU A 327 36.23 -6.42 -1.62
C LEU A 327 34.81 -6.28 -2.13
N LEU A 328 34.47 -5.10 -2.64
CA LEU A 328 33.11 -4.75 -3.02
C LEU A 328 32.62 -5.56 -4.23
N ARG A 329 33.53 -6.09 -5.05
CA ARG A 329 33.21 -6.93 -6.20
C ARG A 329 33.08 -8.42 -5.87
N THR A 330 33.76 -8.90 -4.83
CA THR A 330 33.74 -10.32 -4.43
C THR A 330 32.59 -10.70 -3.50
N ARG A 331 31.73 -9.72 -3.12
CA ARG A 331 30.80 -9.87 -2.01
C ARG A 331 29.39 -9.42 -2.39
N GLU A 332 28.42 -10.27 -2.14
CA GLU A 332 27.00 -9.90 -2.11
C GLU A 332 26.64 -9.26 -0.75
N GLY A 333 27.21 -8.08 -0.48
CA GLY A 333 26.64 -7.15 0.48
C GLY A 333 27.04 -7.22 1.95
N THR A 334 27.87 -8.19 2.40
CA THR A 334 28.49 -8.15 3.75
C THR A 334 30.01 -8.03 3.65
N LEU A 335 30.62 -7.24 4.54
CA LEU A 335 32.07 -7.10 4.59
C LEU A 335 32.68 -8.06 5.64
N PRO A 336 33.31 -9.19 5.24
CA PRO A 336 34.17 -9.95 6.13
C PRO A 336 35.16 -9.06 6.87
N ARG A 337 35.25 -9.26 8.19
CA ARG A 337 35.98 -8.37 9.12
C ARG A 337 35.44 -6.93 9.06
N LEU A 338 34.10 -6.76 9.14
CA LEU A 338 33.43 -5.46 8.95
C LEU A 338 34.09 -4.36 9.80
N LYS A 339 34.36 -4.63 11.08
CA LYS A 339 35.00 -3.65 11.97
C LYS A 339 36.35 -3.14 11.43
N ASP A 340 37.27 -4.04 11.06
CA ASP A 340 38.58 -3.66 10.47
C ASP A 340 38.40 -2.93 9.13
N THR A 341 37.43 -3.36 8.32
CA THR A 341 37.14 -2.72 7.03
C THR A 341 36.62 -1.29 7.21
N VAL A 342 35.72 -1.08 8.17
CA VAL A 342 35.16 0.25 8.51
C VAL A 342 36.25 1.18 9.03
N GLU A 343 37.12 0.69 9.92
CA GLU A 343 38.28 1.46 10.41
C GLU A 343 39.25 1.86 9.28
N ARG A 344 39.42 1.00 8.26
CA ARG A 344 40.19 1.32 7.04
C ARG A 344 39.49 2.38 6.19
N ILE A 345 38.18 2.25 5.97
CA ILE A 345 37.38 3.22 5.20
C ILE A 345 37.46 4.61 5.84
N HIS A 346 37.34 4.71 7.17
CA HIS A 346 37.43 6.00 7.86
C HIS A 346 38.79 6.68 7.68
N ARG A 347 39.89 5.91 7.63
CA ARG A 347 41.25 6.44 7.37
C ARG A 347 41.45 6.99 5.95
N MET A 348 40.59 6.64 5.00
CA MET A 348 40.67 7.18 3.63
C MET A 348 40.07 8.58 3.51
N GLU A 349 39.28 9.02 4.50
CA GLU A 349 38.63 10.34 4.55
C GLU A 349 37.81 10.66 3.28
N ASP A 350 37.19 9.62 2.69
CA ASP A 350 36.33 9.76 1.51
C ASP A 350 34.87 9.48 1.89
N PRO A 351 33.98 10.50 1.85
CA PRO A 351 32.57 10.32 2.14
C PRO A 351 31.90 9.26 1.24
N TRP A 352 32.40 9.05 0.03
CA TRP A 352 31.88 8.07 -0.92
C TRP A 352 31.89 6.63 -0.36
N PHE A 353 32.95 6.26 0.38
CA PHE A 353 33.06 4.95 1.01
C PHE A 353 32.52 4.95 2.44
N THR A 354 32.51 6.10 3.12
CA THR A 354 31.93 6.22 4.47
C THR A 354 30.43 5.85 4.45
N TYR A 355 29.68 6.29 3.45
CA TYR A 355 28.27 5.90 3.31
C TYR A 355 28.07 4.41 2.98
N VAL A 356 29.03 3.78 2.28
CA VAL A 356 29.03 2.32 2.06
C VAL A 356 29.25 1.58 3.39
N ALA A 357 30.17 2.06 4.22
CA ALA A 357 30.39 1.54 5.56
C ALA A 357 29.15 1.67 6.45
N ASP A 358 28.51 2.85 6.47
CA ASP A 358 27.28 3.07 7.25
C ASP A 358 26.15 2.11 6.82
N ARG A 359 25.97 1.92 5.50
CA ARG A 359 25.00 0.97 4.94
C ARG A 359 25.28 -0.47 5.39
N ASP A 360 26.53 -0.92 5.31
CA ASP A 360 26.90 -2.30 5.61
C ASP A 360 26.89 -2.57 7.13
N GLN A 361 27.22 -1.57 7.96
CA GLN A 361 27.01 -1.62 9.41
C GLN A 361 25.53 -1.72 9.76
N ALA A 362 24.66 -0.94 9.11
CA ALA A 362 23.21 -1.04 9.32
C ALA A 362 22.68 -2.43 8.93
N ARG A 363 23.19 -3.04 7.85
CA ARG A 363 22.85 -4.42 7.49
C ARG A 363 23.25 -5.42 8.57
N GLN A 364 24.46 -5.29 9.13
CA GLN A 364 24.89 -6.14 10.24
C GLN A 364 24.01 -5.92 11.49
N GLU A 365 23.70 -4.67 11.82
CA GLU A 365 22.83 -4.33 12.96
C GLU A 365 21.42 -4.93 12.81
N VAL A 366 20.85 -4.95 11.60
CA VAL A 366 19.60 -5.68 11.32
C VAL A 366 19.75 -7.18 11.53
N ALA A 367 20.81 -7.79 10.99
CA ALA A 367 21.06 -9.23 11.15
C ALA A 367 21.28 -9.64 12.62
N GLU A 368 21.78 -8.72 13.45
CA GLU A 368 21.93 -8.89 14.91
C GLU A 368 20.65 -8.58 15.70
N GLY A 369 19.56 -8.18 15.04
CA GLY A 369 18.28 -7.83 15.67
C GLY A 369 18.22 -6.41 16.25
N ALA A 370 19.26 -5.59 16.06
CA ALA A 370 19.37 -4.20 16.51
C ALA A 370 18.82 -3.20 15.47
N TRP A 371 17.57 -3.41 15.04
CA TRP A 371 16.94 -2.62 13.97
C TRP A 371 16.88 -1.11 14.26
N TRP A 372 16.65 -0.71 15.51
CA TRP A 372 16.60 0.71 15.92
C TRP A 372 17.94 1.42 15.68
N LYS A 373 19.04 0.70 15.90
CA LYS A 373 20.40 1.21 15.69
C LYS A 373 20.69 1.36 14.19
N ALA A 374 20.24 0.37 13.39
CA ALA A 374 20.32 0.43 11.94
C ALA A 374 19.52 1.61 11.37
N GLU A 375 18.30 1.85 11.86
CA GLU A 375 17.47 2.99 11.48
C GLU A 375 18.18 4.31 11.76
N GLN A 376 18.63 4.51 13.00
CA GLN A 376 19.35 5.73 13.40
C GLN A 376 20.60 5.96 12.53
N ARG A 377 21.37 4.90 12.24
CA ARG A 377 22.56 4.97 11.40
C ARG A 377 22.23 5.39 9.97
N LEU A 378 21.26 4.73 9.35
CA LEU A 378 20.86 5.05 7.97
C LEU A 378 20.31 6.47 7.85
N PHE A 379 19.47 6.88 8.79
CA PHE A 379 18.91 8.23 8.80
C PHE A 379 19.98 9.31 8.98
N THR A 380 20.89 9.11 9.94
CA THR A 380 22.02 10.03 10.17
C THR A 380 22.94 10.11 8.95
N ALA A 381 23.24 8.96 8.32
CA ALA A 381 24.05 8.91 7.11
C ALA A 381 23.38 9.63 5.94
N LEU A 382 22.07 9.41 5.75
CA LEU A 382 21.29 10.07 4.70
C LEU A 382 21.21 11.58 4.90
N GLN A 383 21.02 12.05 6.14
CA GLN A 383 21.02 13.47 6.47
C GLN A 383 22.36 14.12 6.12
N ARG A 384 23.47 13.56 6.60
CA ARG A 384 24.84 14.03 6.25
C ARG A 384 25.09 14.02 4.74
N CYS A 385 24.55 13.02 4.03
CA CYS A 385 24.67 12.94 2.59
C CYS A 385 23.95 14.08 1.88
N ARG A 386 22.71 14.40 2.29
CA ARG A 386 21.89 15.48 1.73
C ARG A 386 22.46 16.87 1.99
N GLU A 387 23.21 17.04 3.08
CA GLU A 387 23.98 18.26 3.36
C GLU A 387 25.21 18.40 2.45
N GLY A 388 25.66 17.30 1.84
CA GLY A 388 26.75 17.28 0.87
C GLY A 388 26.29 17.26 -0.59
N SER A 389 27.25 17.01 -1.48
CA SER A 389 27.12 17.11 -2.95
C SER A 389 27.19 15.75 -3.68
N LEU A 390 27.18 14.64 -2.94
CA LEU A 390 27.25 13.28 -3.50
C LEU A 390 25.86 12.70 -3.81
N SER A 391 25.06 13.40 -4.60
CA SER A 391 23.62 13.13 -4.77
C SER A 391 23.29 11.67 -5.15
N VAL A 392 24.09 11.02 -6.01
CA VAL A 392 23.88 9.61 -6.39
C VAL A 392 24.13 8.63 -5.23
N ARG A 393 25.11 8.91 -4.35
CA ARG A 393 25.30 8.11 -3.14
C ARG A 393 24.17 8.30 -2.14
N CYS A 394 23.58 9.49 -2.09
CA CYS A 394 22.41 9.72 -1.24
C CYS A 394 21.23 8.89 -1.73
N LEU A 395 21.06 8.72 -3.04
CA LEU A 395 20.04 7.81 -3.58
C LEU A 395 20.31 6.33 -3.24
N GLU A 396 21.57 5.89 -3.17
CA GLU A 396 21.87 4.52 -2.71
C GLU A 396 21.54 4.29 -1.23
N LEU A 397 21.82 5.28 -0.38
CA LEU A 397 21.36 5.25 1.02
C LEU A 397 19.85 5.24 1.07
N GLU A 398 19.20 6.04 0.23
CA GLU A 398 17.75 6.14 0.20
C GLU A 398 17.09 4.84 -0.23
N ARG A 399 17.66 4.19 -1.25
CA ARG A 399 17.31 2.82 -1.62
C ARG A 399 17.44 1.85 -0.45
N ARG A 400 18.50 1.96 0.36
CA ARG A 400 18.66 1.08 1.52
C ARG A 400 17.59 1.36 2.59
N VAL A 401 17.25 2.61 2.84
CA VAL A 401 16.18 3.00 3.78
C VAL A 401 14.83 2.45 3.31
N THR A 402 14.50 2.58 2.02
CA THR A 402 13.29 1.98 1.45
C THR A 402 13.21 0.48 1.67
N ILE A 403 14.29 -0.26 1.38
CA ILE A 403 14.34 -1.71 1.58
C ILE A 403 14.21 -2.03 3.07
N PHE A 404 14.93 -1.31 3.94
CA PHE A 404 14.87 -1.49 5.39
C PHE A 404 13.43 -1.35 5.92
N TYR A 405 12.69 -0.32 5.50
CA TYR A 405 11.30 -0.17 5.91
C TYR A 405 10.36 -1.21 5.29
N THR A 406 10.66 -1.70 4.09
CA THR A 406 9.92 -2.82 3.48
C THR A 406 10.11 -4.10 4.30
N ASP A 407 11.36 -4.39 4.70
CA ASP A 407 11.71 -5.56 5.53
C ASP A 407 11.00 -5.50 6.91
N LEU A 408 10.89 -4.30 7.49
CA LEU A 408 10.15 -4.05 8.74
C LEU A 408 8.62 -4.01 8.58
N GLN A 409 8.08 -4.21 7.38
CA GLN A 409 6.65 -4.06 7.05
C GLN A 409 6.09 -2.65 7.34
N ARG A 410 6.96 -1.65 7.41
CA ARG A 410 6.64 -0.21 7.51
C ARG A 410 6.47 0.38 6.11
N LEU A 411 5.45 -0.12 5.41
CA LEU A 411 5.27 0.07 3.96
C LEU A 411 4.92 1.51 3.56
N THR A 412 4.44 2.29 4.52
CA THR A 412 4.15 3.71 4.35
C THR A 412 5.44 4.51 4.19
N GLU A 413 6.37 4.34 5.13
CA GLU A 413 7.69 4.95 5.08
C GLU A 413 8.49 4.42 3.89
N ALA A 414 8.40 3.11 3.62
CA ALA A 414 9.03 2.50 2.45
C ALA A 414 8.58 3.19 1.15
N GLU A 415 7.28 3.39 0.97
CA GLU A 415 6.75 4.07 -0.22
C GLU A 415 7.21 5.53 -0.32
N GLN A 416 7.20 6.27 0.78
CA GLN A 416 7.67 7.66 0.79
C GLN A 416 9.12 7.75 0.29
N HIS A 417 10.01 6.93 0.85
CA HIS A 417 11.41 6.87 0.43
C HIS A 417 11.54 6.34 -1.01
N ALA A 418 10.71 5.38 -1.43
CA ALA A 418 10.71 4.86 -2.81
C ALA A 418 10.33 5.93 -3.84
N ARG A 419 9.35 6.79 -3.53
CA ARG A 419 8.92 7.91 -4.40
C ARG A 419 9.99 9.00 -4.48
N VAL A 420 10.65 9.34 -3.37
CA VAL A 420 11.79 10.26 -3.35
C VAL A 420 12.93 9.71 -4.20
N LEU A 421 13.25 8.44 -4.03
CA LEU A 421 14.25 7.73 -4.80
C LEU A 421 13.93 7.71 -6.30
N TRP A 422 12.66 7.51 -6.67
CA TRP A 422 12.19 7.55 -8.06
C TRP A 422 12.35 8.91 -8.71
N ALA A 423 11.89 9.96 -8.03
CA ALA A 423 12.06 11.34 -8.50
C ALA A 423 13.54 11.70 -8.64
N GLY A 424 14.35 11.36 -7.63
CA GLY A 424 15.78 11.60 -7.62
C GLY A 424 16.54 10.86 -8.73
N ALA A 425 16.27 9.57 -8.95
CA ALA A 425 16.91 8.78 -9.99
C ALA A 425 16.65 9.37 -11.39
N ARG A 426 15.40 9.78 -11.66
CA ARG A 426 15.02 10.46 -12.91
C ARG A 426 15.67 11.84 -13.06
N GLN A 427 15.68 12.63 -11.99
CA GLN A 427 16.28 13.97 -12.00
C GLN A 427 17.80 13.91 -12.25
N LEU A 428 18.48 12.95 -11.64
CA LEU A 428 19.92 12.71 -11.84
C LEU A 428 20.23 11.91 -13.10
N ARG A 429 19.21 11.46 -13.85
CA ARG A 429 19.33 10.64 -15.08
C ARG A 429 20.12 9.35 -14.83
N GLU A 430 19.97 8.76 -13.64
CA GLU A 430 20.61 7.50 -13.25
C GLU A 430 19.81 6.30 -13.76
N TRP A 431 19.99 5.98 -15.05
CA TRP A 431 19.18 4.99 -15.78
C TRP A 431 19.13 3.60 -15.12
N GLU A 432 20.25 3.09 -14.63
CA GLU A 432 20.29 1.79 -13.95
C GLU A 432 19.53 1.81 -12.62
N MET A 433 19.60 2.92 -11.89
CA MET A 433 18.86 3.09 -10.65
C MET A 433 17.37 3.19 -10.93
N GLU A 434 16.94 3.90 -11.98
CA GLU A 434 15.52 3.95 -12.37
C GLU A 434 14.90 2.54 -12.49
N PHE A 435 15.61 1.56 -13.06
CA PHE A 435 15.14 0.16 -13.09
C PHE A 435 14.98 -0.45 -11.70
N SER A 436 16.02 -0.39 -10.85
CA SER A 436 15.95 -0.93 -9.49
C SER A 436 14.84 -0.29 -8.65
N VAL A 437 14.50 0.97 -8.93
CA VAL A 437 13.42 1.67 -8.23
C VAL A 437 12.06 1.18 -8.68
N LEU A 438 11.85 0.91 -9.97
CA LEU A 438 10.61 0.30 -10.46
C LEU A 438 10.36 -1.08 -9.82
N GLU A 439 11.41 -1.88 -9.64
CA GLU A 439 11.33 -3.18 -8.96
C GLU A 439 10.87 -3.00 -7.50
N ILE A 440 11.49 -2.06 -6.78
CA ILE A 440 11.14 -1.74 -5.39
C ILE A 440 9.71 -1.19 -5.29
N LEU A 441 9.34 -0.25 -6.14
CA LEU A 441 7.99 0.33 -6.17
C LEU A 441 6.92 -0.73 -6.47
N SER A 442 7.20 -1.65 -7.39
CA SER A 442 6.31 -2.77 -7.68
C SER A 442 6.10 -3.66 -6.45
N HIS A 443 7.19 -4.01 -5.74
CA HIS A 443 7.10 -4.81 -4.52
C HIS A 443 6.36 -4.08 -3.39
N VAL A 444 6.69 -2.81 -3.13
CA VAL A 444 6.03 -2.01 -2.10
C VAL A 444 4.52 -1.86 -2.40
N ALA A 445 4.16 -1.51 -3.64
CA ALA A 445 2.76 -1.40 -4.04
C ALA A 445 2.02 -2.74 -3.90
N ARG A 446 2.64 -3.85 -4.30
CA ARG A 446 2.07 -5.19 -4.11
C ARG A 446 1.84 -5.52 -2.65
N SER A 447 2.83 -5.30 -1.78
CA SER A 447 2.68 -5.54 -0.33
C SER A 447 1.60 -4.68 0.30
N ARG A 448 1.36 -3.48 -0.26
CA ARG A 448 0.24 -2.60 0.07
C ARG A 448 -1.11 -3.02 -0.50
N ASN A 449 -1.14 -4.07 -1.30
CA ASN A 449 -2.30 -4.53 -2.09
C ASN A 449 -2.78 -3.51 -3.15
N ASP A 450 -1.95 -2.53 -3.50
CA ASP A 450 -2.16 -1.65 -4.65
C ASP A 450 -1.70 -2.37 -5.92
N LEU A 451 -2.51 -3.35 -6.34
CA LEU A 451 -2.21 -4.19 -7.51
C LEU A 451 -2.18 -3.38 -8.81
N GLY A 452 -2.91 -2.26 -8.87
CA GLY A 452 -2.95 -1.36 -10.02
C GLY A 452 -1.60 -0.67 -10.24
N SER A 453 -1.07 0.00 -9.20
CA SER A 453 0.25 0.62 -9.29
C SER A 453 1.36 -0.40 -9.45
N ALA A 454 1.29 -1.54 -8.74
CA ALA A 454 2.27 -2.61 -8.87
C ALA A 454 2.39 -3.10 -10.32
N ARG A 455 1.26 -3.27 -11.01
CA ARG A 455 1.19 -3.60 -12.43
C ARG A 455 1.71 -2.47 -13.31
N ALA A 456 1.36 -1.21 -13.02
CA ALA A 456 1.84 -0.06 -13.78
C ALA A 456 3.38 0.05 -13.76
N TYR A 457 4.02 -0.18 -12.61
CA TYR A 457 5.48 -0.20 -12.52
C TYR A 457 6.12 -1.33 -13.34
N LEU A 458 5.51 -2.53 -13.37
CA LEU A 458 5.97 -3.65 -14.19
C LEU A 458 5.76 -3.41 -15.70
N GLU A 459 4.66 -2.76 -16.09
CA GLU A 459 4.42 -2.36 -17.48
C GLU A 459 5.49 -1.36 -17.95
N GLU A 460 5.83 -0.36 -17.13
CA GLU A 460 6.92 0.57 -17.45
C GLU A 460 8.28 -0.13 -17.49
N TRP A 461 8.55 -1.02 -16.53
CA TRP A 461 9.78 -1.82 -16.52
C TRP A 461 9.91 -2.63 -17.82
N SER A 462 8.82 -3.26 -18.26
CA SER A 462 8.79 -4.05 -19.49
C SER A 462 8.94 -3.19 -20.75
N ALA A 463 8.32 -2.01 -20.78
CA ALA A 463 8.41 -1.05 -21.88
C ALA A 463 9.83 -0.50 -22.09
N ARG A 464 10.67 -0.48 -21.03
CA ARG A 464 12.08 -0.07 -21.09
C ARG A 464 13.01 -1.14 -21.69
N GLY A 465 12.52 -2.36 -21.92
CA GLY A 465 13.18 -3.38 -22.73
C GLY A 465 13.64 -4.62 -21.97
N VAL A 466 13.26 -5.79 -22.50
CA VAL A 466 13.54 -7.16 -22.00
C VAL A 466 15.00 -7.59 -22.02
N LYS A 467 15.93 -6.74 -22.48
CA LYS A 467 17.35 -7.12 -22.67
C LYS A 467 18.09 -7.40 -21.36
N ARG A 468 17.54 -6.99 -20.20
CA ARG A 468 18.15 -7.19 -18.88
C ARG A 468 17.74 -8.52 -18.24
N ARG A 469 16.43 -8.72 -18.08
CA ARG A 469 15.84 -9.97 -17.60
C ARG A 469 14.56 -10.27 -18.36
N CYS A 470 14.44 -11.48 -18.88
CA CYS A 470 13.21 -11.95 -19.53
C CYS A 470 12.22 -12.43 -18.47
N SER A 471 12.68 -13.27 -17.54
CA SER A 471 11.82 -13.95 -16.57
C SER A 471 11.15 -13.05 -15.54
N TRP A 472 11.91 -12.11 -14.96
CA TRP A 472 11.48 -11.32 -13.80
C TRP A 472 10.10 -10.65 -13.93
N PRO A 473 9.79 -9.84 -14.98
CA PRO A 473 8.49 -9.18 -15.07
C PRO A 473 7.34 -10.20 -15.19
N HIS A 474 7.55 -11.31 -15.90
CA HIS A 474 6.56 -12.37 -16.04
C HIS A 474 6.28 -13.08 -14.71
N VAL A 475 7.30 -13.35 -13.89
CA VAL A 475 7.10 -13.91 -12.54
C VAL A 475 6.28 -12.96 -11.66
N GLN A 476 6.59 -11.66 -11.67
CA GLN A 476 5.86 -10.68 -10.88
C GLN A 476 4.42 -10.48 -11.37
N LEU A 477 4.21 -10.40 -12.68
CA LEU A 477 2.86 -10.31 -13.28
C LEU A 477 2.04 -11.57 -13.02
N ALA A 478 2.65 -12.75 -13.05
CA ALA A 478 1.98 -14.00 -12.68
C ALA A 478 1.45 -13.93 -11.25
N HIS A 479 2.28 -13.48 -10.32
CA HIS A 479 1.91 -13.36 -8.91
C HIS A 479 0.81 -12.30 -8.70
N LEU A 480 0.90 -11.13 -9.35
CA LEU A 480 -0.17 -10.12 -9.32
C LEU A 480 -1.49 -10.62 -9.90
N ASN A 481 -1.45 -11.36 -11.01
CA ASN A 481 -2.64 -11.94 -11.61
C ASN A 481 -3.29 -12.99 -10.69
N TYR A 482 -2.49 -13.78 -9.96
CA TYR A 482 -3.00 -14.67 -8.92
C TYR A 482 -3.74 -13.87 -7.83
N LEU A 483 -3.12 -12.82 -7.29
CA LEU A 483 -3.69 -11.99 -6.24
C LEU A 483 -5.00 -11.32 -6.67
N ASP A 484 -5.10 -10.94 -7.94
CA ASP A 484 -6.31 -10.36 -8.55
C ASP A 484 -7.35 -11.40 -9.01
N GLN A 485 -7.18 -12.68 -8.65
CA GLN A 485 -8.08 -13.80 -9.00
C GLN A 485 -8.20 -14.06 -10.52
N ARG A 486 -7.10 -13.90 -11.25
CA ARG A 486 -6.97 -14.18 -12.70
C ARG A 486 -6.03 -15.37 -12.95
N PRO A 487 -6.40 -16.60 -12.56
CA PRO A 487 -5.50 -17.75 -12.60
C PRO A 487 -5.02 -18.10 -14.01
N ASP A 488 -5.85 -17.93 -15.04
CA ASP A 488 -5.44 -18.21 -16.43
C ASP A 488 -4.38 -17.21 -16.92
N ALA A 489 -4.53 -15.93 -16.56
CA ALA A 489 -3.52 -14.93 -16.87
C ALA A 489 -2.22 -15.21 -16.09
N ALA A 490 -2.33 -15.59 -14.81
CA ALA A 490 -1.19 -15.98 -14.00
C ALA A 490 -0.43 -17.17 -14.60
N ARG A 491 -1.14 -18.19 -15.08
CA ARG A 491 -0.52 -19.35 -15.73
C ARG A 491 0.19 -19.00 -17.03
N ARG A 492 -0.39 -18.15 -17.89
CA ARG A 492 0.28 -17.69 -19.11
C ARG A 492 1.59 -16.96 -18.80
N GLU A 493 1.60 -16.12 -17.77
CA GLU A 493 2.81 -15.41 -17.35
C GLU A 493 3.87 -16.38 -16.79
N LEU A 494 3.49 -17.41 -16.01
CA LEU A 494 4.45 -18.43 -15.58
C LEU A 494 5.04 -19.24 -16.74
N GLU A 495 4.24 -19.56 -17.76
CA GLU A 495 4.71 -20.24 -18.97
C GLU A 495 5.73 -19.37 -19.71
N LEU A 496 5.44 -18.08 -19.90
CA LEU A 496 6.38 -17.11 -20.48
C LEU A 496 7.67 -17.00 -19.65
N ALA A 497 7.56 -16.88 -18.32
CA ALA A 497 8.72 -16.85 -17.44
C ALA A 497 9.56 -18.14 -17.55
N SER A 498 8.92 -19.30 -17.62
CA SER A 498 9.61 -20.60 -17.71
C SER A 498 10.36 -20.80 -19.03
N ALA A 499 9.92 -20.13 -20.10
CA ALA A 499 10.58 -20.15 -21.41
C ALA A 499 11.82 -19.24 -21.47
N CYS A 500 11.98 -18.33 -20.50
CA CYS A 500 13.13 -17.45 -20.42
C CYS A 500 14.38 -18.20 -19.93
N ALA A 501 15.48 -18.12 -20.69
CA ALA A 501 16.75 -18.78 -20.35
C ALA A 501 17.41 -18.26 -19.06
N ASP A 502 17.04 -17.06 -18.62
CA ASP A 502 17.57 -16.38 -17.43
C ASP A 502 16.70 -16.60 -16.18
N ASN A 503 15.72 -17.51 -16.21
CA ASN A 503 14.81 -17.73 -15.08
C ASN A 503 15.51 -18.44 -13.91
N PRO A 504 15.67 -17.77 -12.74
CA PRO A 504 16.31 -18.36 -11.57
C PRO A 504 15.39 -19.28 -10.76
N MET A 505 14.12 -19.47 -11.17
CA MET A 505 13.08 -20.23 -10.46
C MET A 505 13.01 -19.87 -8.97
N GLU A 506 12.94 -18.57 -8.68
CA GLU A 506 12.87 -18.02 -7.32
C GLU A 506 11.60 -18.46 -6.54
N LEU A 507 11.61 -18.28 -5.21
CA LEU A 507 10.51 -18.67 -4.33
C LEU A 507 9.15 -18.05 -4.70
N VAL A 508 9.11 -16.83 -5.28
CA VAL A 508 7.87 -16.20 -5.74
C VAL A 508 7.23 -16.96 -6.92
N PHE A 509 8.05 -17.58 -7.78
CA PHE A 509 7.57 -18.50 -8.82
C PHE A 509 6.89 -19.69 -8.16
N GLY A 510 7.57 -20.34 -7.20
CA GLY A 510 7.04 -21.47 -6.44
C GLY A 510 5.76 -21.15 -5.67
N ALA A 511 5.68 -19.97 -5.06
CA ALA A 511 4.49 -19.47 -4.38
C ALA A 511 3.28 -19.40 -5.32
N THR A 512 3.48 -18.81 -6.50
CA THR A 512 2.42 -18.69 -7.50
C THR A 512 2.00 -20.06 -8.03
N VAL A 513 2.94 -20.99 -8.26
CA VAL A 513 2.64 -22.38 -8.65
C VAL A 513 1.84 -23.10 -7.57
N ALA A 514 2.26 -23.03 -6.30
CA ALA A 514 1.61 -23.71 -5.19
C ALA A 514 0.15 -23.26 -5.01
N GLU A 515 -0.13 -21.99 -5.26
CA GLU A 515 -1.48 -21.44 -5.24
C GLU A 515 -2.30 -21.88 -6.46
N LEU A 516 -1.76 -21.72 -7.68
CA LEU A 516 -2.46 -22.05 -8.92
C LEU A 516 -2.74 -23.55 -9.08
N ALA A 517 -1.91 -24.41 -8.48
CA ALA A 517 -2.12 -25.85 -8.44
C ALA A 517 -3.47 -26.26 -7.83
N ARG A 518 -4.12 -25.36 -7.08
CA ARG A 518 -5.38 -25.66 -6.42
C ARG A 518 -6.60 -25.02 -7.09
N PHE A 519 -6.39 -24.11 -8.04
CA PHE A 519 -7.45 -23.61 -8.91
C PHE A 519 -7.84 -24.68 -9.94
N ASN A 520 -9.13 -24.79 -10.27
CA ASN A 520 -9.64 -25.67 -11.33
C ASN A 520 -8.89 -25.40 -12.66
N PRO A 521 -8.36 -26.41 -13.40
CA PRO A 521 -8.55 -27.87 -13.29
C PRO A 521 -7.70 -28.62 -12.24
N GLY A 522 -6.96 -27.93 -11.38
CA GLY A 522 -6.04 -28.52 -10.40
C GLY A 522 -4.58 -28.51 -10.88
N PRO A 523 -3.70 -29.32 -10.26
CA PRO A 523 -2.29 -29.30 -10.57
C PRO A 523 -2.02 -29.93 -11.94
N ARG A 524 -1.17 -29.29 -12.74
CA ARG A 524 -0.63 -29.88 -13.97
C ARG A 524 0.64 -30.68 -13.66
N PRO A 525 1.00 -31.71 -14.45
CA PRO A 525 2.25 -32.46 -14.24
C PRO A 525 3.49 -31.57 -14.17
N GLN A 526 3.52 -30.50 -14.97
CA GLN A 526 4.60 -29.53 -14.98
C GLN A 526 4.72 -28.72 -13.68
N ASP A 527 3.61 -28.47 -12.98
CA ASP A 527 3.59 -27.68 -11.73
C ASP A 527 4.45 -28.35 -10.65
N ALA A 528 4.38 -29.69 -10.54
CA ALA A 528 5.19 -30.47 -9.60
C ALA A 528 6.69 -30.41 -9.92
N GLN A 529 7.03 -30.46 -11.22
CA GLN A 529 8.41 -30.35 -11.67
C GLN A 529 8.98 -28.96 -11.39
N TRP A 530 8.22 -27.90 -11.71
CA TRP A 530 8.63 -26.54 -11.42
C TRP A 530 8.83 -26.30 -9.93
N LEU A 531 7.87 -26.71 -9.09
CA LEU A 531 8.00 -26.54 -7.64
C LEU A 531 9.21 -27.30 -7.09
N LYS A 532 9.47 -28.52 -7.57
CA LYS A 532 10.66 -29.28 -7.18
C LYS A 532 11.95 -28.52 -7.54
N THR A 533 12.02 -27.94 -8.74
CA THR A 533 13.19 -27.14 -9.16
C THR A 533 13.38 -25.93 -8.26
N VAL A 534 12.31 -25.17 -7.98
CA VAL A 534 12.33 -24.00 -7.08
C VAL A 534 12.89 -24.39 -5.71
N LEU A 535 12.34 -25.45 -5.09
CA LEU A 535 12.75 -25.90 -3.75
C LEU A 535 14.19 -26.43 -3.74
N THR A 536 14.62 -27.09 -4.81
CA THR A 536 16.00 -27.59 -4.93
C THR A 536 16.98 -26.43 -5.01
N GLN A 537 16.73 -25.45 -5.90
CA GLN A 537 17.61 -24.30 -6.10
C GLN A 537 17.65 -23.36 -4.89
N ALA A 538 16.50 -23.14 -4.24
CA ALA A 538 16.47 -22.41 -2.96
C ALA A 538 17.28 -23.13 -1.86
N GLY A 539 17.44 -24.46 -1.99
CA GLY A 539 18.24 -25.30 -1.12
C GLY A 539 19.75 -25.30 -1.38
N GLU A 540 20.23 -24.79 -2.51
CA GLU A 540 21.61 -24.97 -3.00
C GLU A 540 22.64 -23.95 -2.43
N GLY A 541 22.32 -23.23 -1.35
CA GLY A 541 23.21 -22.26 -0.70
C GLY A 541 24.00 -22.81 0.50
N THR A 542 25.17 -22.22 0.80
CA THR A 542 26.00 -22.57 1.98
C THR A 542 25.35 -22.19 3.32
N ALA A 543 24.35 -21.28 3.31
CA ALA A 543 23.51 -20.94 4.45
C ALA A 543 22.15 -20.40 3.99
N ILE A 544 21.11 -21.24 4.03
CA ILE A 544 19.74 -20.83 3.73
C ILE A 544 19.17 -20.05 4.93
N PRO A 545 18.62 -18.84 4.75
CA PRO A 545 17.93 -18.11 5.82
C PRO A 545 16.86 -18.97 6.48
N ALA A 546 16.68 -18.82 7.79
CA ALA A 546 15.72 -19.64 8.52
C ALA A 546 14.28 -19.38 8.03
N SER A 547 13.94 -18.13 7.74
CA SER A 547 12.67 -17.70 7.14
C SER A 547 12.38 -18.38 5.79
N ASP A 548 13.40 -18.51 4.93
CA ASP A 548 13.25 -19.12 3.60
C ASP A 548 12.94 -20.61 3.72
N ARG A 549 13.57 -21.31 4.66
CA ARG A 549 13.23 -22.73 4.95
C ARG A 549 11.79 -22.89 5.43
N VAL A 550 11.32 -21.99 6.29
CA VAL A 550 9.92 -21.99 6.75
C VAL A 550 8.98 -21.78 5.57
N TYR A 551 9.30 -20.83 4.69
CA TYR A 551 8.50 -20.55 3.50
C TYR A 551 8.49 -21.75 2.54
N MET A 552 9.63 -22.40 2.33
CA MET A 552 9.73 -23.64 1.53
C MET A 552 8.83 -24.76 2.07
N HIS A 553 8.80 -24.98 3.39
CA HIS A 553 7.87 -25.94 4.01
C HIS A 553 6.41 -25.56 3.76
N TYR A 554 6.07 -24.27 3.85
CA TYR A 554 4.74 -23.78 3.51
C TYR A 554 4.40 -24.07 2.03
N LEU A 555 5.29 -23.73 1.09
CA LEU A 555 5.06 -23.93 -0.35
C LEU A 555 4.83 -25.41 -0.70
N GLU A 556 5.71 -26.29 -0.22
CA GLU A 556 5.59 -27.73 -0.45
C GLU A 556 4.32 -28.29 0.21
N GLY A 557 4.07 -27.92 1.47
CA GLY A 557 2.88 -28.36 2.20
C GLY A 557 1.59 -27.93 1.52
N ARG A 558 1.52 -26.67 1.08
CA ARG A 558 0.40 -26.06 0.37
C ARG A 558 0.07 -26.81 -0.92
N PHE A 559 1.10 -27.11 -1.72
CA PHE A 559 0.98 -27.83 -2.98
C PHE A 559 0.52 -29.28 -2.79
N LEU A 560 1.04 -29.95 -1.75
CA LEU A 560 0.76 -31.37 -1.48
C LEU A 560 -0.62 -31.62 -0.89
N LEU A 561 -1.29 -30.64 -0.26
CA LEU A 561 -2.59 -30.85 0.39
C LEU A 561 -3.66 -31.52 -0.50
N ASP A 562 -3.67 -31.26 -1.82
CA ASP A 562 -4.62 -31.88 -2.75
C ASP A 562 -4.13 -33.24 -3.34
N GLN A 563 -2.85 -33.59 -3.14
CA GLN A 563 -2.20 -34.79 -3.69
C GLN A 563 -1.89 -35.84 -2.61
N ASP A 564 -1.26 -35.41 -1.51
CA ASP A 564 -0.97 -36.16 -0.30
C ASP A 564 -1.27 -35.26 0.91
N ARG A 565 -2.54 -35.30 1.33
CA ARG A 565 -3.07 -34.48 2.41
C ARG A 565 -2.30 -34.64 3.72
N ALA A 566 -1.88 -35.87 4.05
CA ALA A 566 -1.19 -36.15 5.32
C ALA A 566 0.20 -35.51 5.35
N ARG A 567 0.97 -35.64 4.27
CA ARG A 567 2.27 -34.99 4.13
C ARG A 567 2.13 -33.46 4.06
N GLY A 568 1.15 -32.97 3.31
CA GLY A 568 0.84 -31.54 3.22
C GLY A 568 0.55 -30.93 4.59
N GLU A 569 -0.33 -31.56 5.39
CA GLU A 569 -0.62 -31.11 6.75
C GLU A 569 0.60 -31.12 7.67
N ALA A 570 1.45 -32.16 7.56
CA ALA A 570 2.65 -32.27 8.40
C ALA A 570 3.64 -31.12 8.13
N LEU A 571 3.87 -30.78 6.85
CA LEU A 571 4.73 -29.68 6.44
C LEU A 571 4.18 -28.32 6.88
N LEU A 572 2.87 -28.08 6.75
CA LEU A 572 2.25 -26.82 7.20
C LEU A 572 2.30 -26.66 8.72
N LYS A 573 2.08 -27.74 9.49
CA LYS A 573 2.27 -27.72 10.96
C LYS A 573 3.74 -27.46 11.34
N ARG A 574 4.68 -28.01 10.57
CA ARG A 574 6.11 -27.75 10.74
C ARG A 574 6.45 -26.29 10.46
N ALA A 575 5.92 -25.72 9.38
CA ALA A 575 6.09 -24.30 9.06
C ALA A 575 5.58 -23.38 10.18
N ILE A 576 4.42 -23.69 10.77
CA ILE A 576 3.89 -22.95 11.94
C ILE A 576 4.87 -23.01 13.12
N ALA A 577 5.33 -24.22 13.48
CA ALA A 577 6.22 -24.40 14.62
C ALA A 577 7.59 -23.73 14.43
N ASP A 578 8.18 -23.85 13.24
CA ASP A 578 9.46 -23.22 12.91
C ASP A 578 9.31 -21.68 12.83
N ALA A 579 8.18 -21.16 12.33
CA ALA A 579 7.90 -19.73 12.33
C ALA A 579 7.73 -19.14 13.73
N ASP A 580 7.08 -19.85 14.66
CA ASP A 580 6.94 -19.40 16.06
C ASP A 580 8.29 -19.33 16.79
N ALA A 581 9.33 -19.99 16.28
CA ALA A 581 10.70 -19.92 16.80
C ALA A 581 11.51 -18.73 16.24
N LEU A 582 11.02 -18.05 15.20
CA LEU A 582 11.65 -16.86 14.62
C LEU A 582 11.30 -15.59 15.42
N PRO A 583 12.13 -14.53 15.34
CA PRO A 583 11.77 -13.22 15.88
C PRO A 583 10.43 -12.74 15.30
N ARG A 584 9.60 -12.10 16.12
CA ARG A 584 8.28 -11.59 15.65
C ARG A 584 8.37 -10.61 14.48
N GLY A 585 9.50 -9.90 14.34
CA GLY A 585 9.74 -8.99 13.22
C GLY A 585 10.17 -9.68 11.92
N ASP A 586 10.29 -11.01 11.88
CA ASP A 586 10.59 -11.76 10.66
C ASP A 586 9.34 -11.84 9.76
N ALA A 587 9.26 -10.95 8.77
CA ALA A 587 8.07 -10.78 7.95
C ALA A 587 7.68 -12.06 7.19
N LEU A 588 8.65 -12.74 6.57
CA LEU A 588 8.40 -13.95 5.77
C LEU A 588 8.00 -15.15 6.65
N GLY A 589 8.60 -15.27 7.85
CA GLY A 589 8.20 -16.25 8.86
C GLY A 589 6.75 -16.02 9.32
N ARG A 590 6.39 -14.77 9.64
CA ARG A 590 5.01 -14.40 10.01
C ARG A 590 4.02 -14.64 8.88
N GLU A 591 4.42 -14.36 7.64
CA GLU A 591 3.62 -14.69 6.45
C GLU A 591 3.38 -16.18 6.31
N SER A 592 4.45 -16.98 6.36
CA SER A 592 4.38 -18.45 6.29
C SER A 592 3.46 -19.03 7.37
N TRP A 593 3.53 -18.47 8.59
CA TRP A 593 2.69 -18.85 9.72
C TRP A 593 1.19 -18.62 9.43
N ALA A 594 0.81 -17.41 9.01
CA ALA A 594 -0.57 -17.06 8.74
C ALA A 594 -1.14 -17.82 7.51
N LEU A 595 -0.34 -17.97 6.46
CA LEU A 595 -0.73 -18.72 5.26
C LEU A 595 -0.88 -20.22 5.56
N SER A 596 -0.07 -20.78 6.47
CA SER A 596 -0.19 -22.17 6.90
C SER A 596 -1.48 -22.43 7.70
N TYR A 597 -1.83 -21.56 8.66
CA TYR A 597 -3.10 -21.68 9.39
C TYR A 597 -4.31 -21.60 8.48
N SER A 598 -4.36 -20.59 7.60
CA SER A 598 -5.48 -20.42 6.67
C SER A 598 -5.57 -21.57 5.66
N SER A 599 -4.44 -22.13 5.22
CA SER A 599 -4.40 -23.34 4.39
C SER A 599 -4.99 -24.56 5.08
N LEU A 600 -4.56 -24.84 6.32
CA LEU A 600 -5.07 -25.95 7.12
C LEU A 600 -6.57 -25.80 7.43
N ALA A 601 -7.01 -24.59 7.75
CA ALA A 601 -8.42 -24.31 8.06
C ALA A 601 -9.31 -24.51 6.83
N ASN A 602 -8.89 -24.03 5.65
CA ASN A 602 -9.68 -24.22 4.42
C ASN A 602 -9.66 -25.67 3.93
N ASP A 603 -8.55 -26.38 4.12
CA ASP A 603 -8.48 -27.81 3.83
C ASP A 603 -9.42 -28.64 4.72
N ALA A 604 -9.41 -28.39 6.03
CA ALA A 604 -10.35 -29.00 6.97
C ALA A 604 -11.81 -28.65 6.62
N GLY A 605 -12.09 -27.40 6.22
CA GLY A 605 -13.40 -26.96 5.74
C GLY A 605 -13.89 -27.75 4.53
N ARG A 606 -13.03 -27.91 3.52
CA ARG A 606 -13.30 -28.73 2.32
C ARG A 606 -13.61 -30.18 2.67
N ALA A 607 -12.91 -30.74 3.66
CA ALA A 607 -13.11 -32.11 4.14
C ALA A 607 -14.33 -32.28 5.07
N GLY A 608 -15.03 -31.19 5.44
CA GLY A 608 -16.15 -31.21 6.38
C GLY A 608 -15.74 -31.36 7.85
N GLU A 609 -14.45 -31.21 8.17
CA GLU A 609 -13.87 -31.31 9.52
C GLU A 609 -14.08 -30.01 10.32
N PHE A 610 -15.31 -29.51 10.39
CA PHE A 610 -15.61 -28.17 10.93
C PHE A 610 -15.13 -27.89 12.36
N PRO A 611 -15.18 -28.84 13.32
CA PRO A 611 -14.60 -28.60 14.64
C PRO A 611 -13.09 -28.31 14.61
N LYS A 612 -12.35 -28.93 13.69
CA LYS A 612 -10.91 -28.67 13.49
C LYS A 612 -10.66 -27.26 12.96
N VAL A 613 -11.54 -26.74 12.12
CA VAL A 613 -11.49 -25.33 11.64
C VAL A 613 -11.56 -24.38 12.83
N VAL A 614 -12.52 -24.58 13.75
CA VAL A 614 -12.67 -23.74 14.95
C VAL A 614 -11.40 -23.79 15.81
N ALA A 615 -10.84 -24.99 16.03
CA ALA A 615 -9.61 -25.15 16.79
C ALA A 615 -8.41 -24.45 16.15
N LEU A 616 -8.26 -24.54 14.82
CA LEU A 616 -7.20 -23.85 14.07
C LEU A 616 -7.34 -22.33 14.16
N MET A 617 -8.55 -21.79 14.00
CA MET A 617 -8.80 -20.35 14.10
C MET A 617 -8.53 -19.84 15.51
N ALA A 618 -8.99 -20.57 16.54
CA ALA A 618 -8.71 -20.22 17.94
C ALA A 618 -7.21 -20.24 18.23
N ALA A 619 -6.47 -21.26 17.75
CA ALA A 619 -5.03 -21.34 17.90
C ALA A 619 -4.29 -20.19 17.20
N GLN A 620 -4.69 -19.83 15.98
CA GLN A 620 -4.12 -18.70 15.24
C GLN A 620 -4.34 -17.38 16.01
N LEU A 621 -5.56 -17.17 16.50
CA LEU A 621 -5.93 -15.96 17.23
C LEU A 621 -5.44 -15.94 18.69
N GLY A 622 -4.87 -17.06 19.17
CA GLY A 622 -4.43 -17.28 20.56
C GLY A 622 -5.55 -17.23 21.59
N THR A 623 -6.76 -17.65 21.19
CA THR A 623 -7.96 -17.65 22.03
C THR A 623 -8.29 -19.07 22.53
N PRO A 624 -9.07 -19.23 23.60
CA PRO A 624 -9.71 -20.51 23.91
C PRO A 624 -10.60 -20.97 22.75
N VAL A 625 -10.77 -22.29 22.60
CA VAL A 625 -11.69 -22.86 21.60
C VAL A 625 -13.13 -22.69 22.10
N PRO A 626 -13.98 -21.91 21.41
CA PRO A 626 -15.36 -21.72 21.84
C PRO A 626 -16.16 -23.03 21.71
N ALA A 627 -17.05 -23.27 22.67
CA ALA A 627 -17.93 -24.44 22.67
C ALA A 627 -19.32 -24.18 22.06
N ARG A 628 -19.73 -22.91 21.97
CA ARG A 628 -21.05 -22.46 21.49
C ARG A 628 -20.99 -20.98 21.08
N CYS A 629 -22.00 -20.53 20.33
CA CYS A 629 -22.20 -19.14 19.95
C CYS A 629 -20.98 -18.43 19.37
N ALA A 630 -20.40 -19.04 18.34
CA ALA A 630 -19.23 -18.51 17.66
C ALA A 630 -19.32 -18.68 16.14
N LEU A 631 -18.69 -17.77 15.41
CA LEU A 631 -18.45 -17.87 13.98
C LEU A 631 -16.94 -17.90 13.74
N ALA A 632 -16.41 -19.05 13.35
CA ALA A 632 -15.04 -19.16 12.87
C ALA A 632 -15.02 -18.94 11.35
N ALA A 633 -14.14 -18.05 10.88
CA ALA A 633 -14.09 -17.64 9.49
C ALA A 633 -12.64 -17.58 8.98
N SER A 634 -12.35 -18.37 7.96
CA SER A 634 -11.04 -18.44 7.30
C SER A 634 -11.17 -18.16 5.82
N LEU A 635 -10.20 -17.44 5.27
CA LEU A 635 -10.11 -17.13 3.84
C LEU A 635 -8.66 -17.34 3.38
N HIS A 636 -8.50 -17.99 2.24
CA HIS A 636 -7.20 -18.17 1.59
C HIS A 636 -7.37 -18.17 0.07
N ALA A 637 -6.74 -17.21 -0.61
CA ALA A 637 -6.94 -16.98 -2.04
C ALA A 637 -8.43 -16.85 -2.39
N GLU A 638 -9.01 -17.77 -3.17
CA GLU A 638 -10.42 -17.86 -3.54
C GLU A 638 -11.29 -18.64 -2.52
N ARG A 639 -10.67 -19.43 -1.65
CA ARG A 639 -11.36 -20.34 -0.74
C ARG A 639 -11.81 -19.62 0.51
N THR A 640 -13.04 -19.92 0.92
CA THR A 640 -13.64 -19.42 2.15
C THR A 640 -14.21 -20.59 2.94
N THR A 641 -13.91 -20.64 4.23
CA THR A 641 -14.52 -21.59 5.17
C THR A 641 -15.14 -20.83 6.33
N LEU A 642 -16.41 -21.09 6.58
CA LEU A 642 -17.18 -20.51 7.68
C LEU A 642 -17.76 -21.63 8.53
N VAL A 643 -17.67 -21.51 9.85
CA VAL A 643 -18.23 -22.47 10.79
C VAL A 643 -18.99 -21.73 11.89
N ALA A 644 -20.28 -22.01 12.01
CA ALA A 644 -21.13 -21.54 13.08
C ALA A 644 -21.27 -22.60 14.17
N LEU A 645 -21.10 -22.16 15.42
CA LEU A 645 -21.46 -22.88 16.63
C LEU A 645 -22.72 -22.25 17.19
N GLY A 646 -23.84 -22.97 17.24
CA GLY A 646 -25.09 -22.45 17.79
C GLY A 646 -25.15 -22.51 19.32
N PRO A 647 -26.26 -22.08 19.94
CA PRO A 647 -26.39 -21.95 21.40
C PRO A 647 -26.28 -23.25 22.19
N LYS A 648 -26.55 -24.41 21.56
CA LYS A 648 -26.44 -25.73 22.19
C LYS A 648 -25.13 -26.45 21.80
N GLY A 649 -24.22 -25.77 21.11
CA GLY A 649 -22.97 -26.33 20.60
C GLY A 649 -23.12 -27.08 19.28
N GLU A 650 -24.24 -26.90 18.57
CA GLU A 650 -24.43 -27.43 17.22
C GLU A 650 -23.41 -26.82 16.25
N VAL A 651 -22.78 -27.66 15.43
CA VAL A 651 -21.76 -27.24 14.46
C VAL A 651 -22.35 -27.29 13.06
N LYS A 652 -22.34 -26.15 12.36
CA LYS A 652 -22.68 -26.07 10.95
C LYS A 652 -21.57 -25.33 10.21
N GLY A 653 -21.12 -25.89 9.10
CA GLY A 653 -20.05 -25.30 8.30
C GLY A 653 -20.44 -25.10 6.85
N HIS A 654 -19.75 -24.18 6.22
CA HIS A 654 -19.86 -23.85 4.81
C HIS A 654 -18.45 -23.66 4.23
N TYR A 655 -18.18 -24.35 3.12
CA TYR A 655 -16.97 -24.17 2.33
C TYR A 655 -17.35 -23.69 0.94
N ASP A 656 -16.70 -22.64 0.48
CA ASP A 656 -16.81 -22.13 -0.89
C ASP A 656 -15.41 -22.05 -1.51
N GLY A 657 -15.20 -22.79 -2.61
CA GLY A 657 -13.99 -22.73 -3.44
C GLY A 657 -14.25 -22.22 -4.86
N ALA A 658 -15.44 -21.66 -5.12
CA ALA A 658 -15.89 -21.26 -6.44
C ALA A 658 -15.78 -19.74 -6.70
N ARG A 659 -15.36 -18.94 -5.71
CA ARG A 659 -15.22 -17.48 -5.86
C ARG A 659 -14.28 -17.13 -7.02
N ARG A 660 -14.71 -16.18 -7.85
CA ARG A 660 -13.97 -15.69 -9.03
C ARG A 660 -13.48 -14.25 -8.91
N GLU A 661 -13.92 -13.54 -7.89
CA GLU A 661 -13.58 -12.14 -7.66
C GLU A 661 -12.66 -12.00 -6.44
N ALA A 662 -11.69 -11.07 -6.49
CA ALA A 662 -10.83 -10.78 -5.35
C ALA A 662 -11.64 -10.33 -4.12
N PHE A 663 -11.23 -10.76 -2.92
CA PHE A 663 -12.00 -10.50 -1.69
C PHE A 663 -12.15 -9.01 -1.38
N ALA A 664 -11.18 -8.18 -1.78
CA ALA A 664 -11.25 -6.73 -1.66
C ALA A 664 -12.47 -6.12 -2.38
N ARG A 665 -13.00 -6.79 -3.42
CA ARG A 665 -14.17 -6.36 -4.19
C ARG A 665 -15.47 -7.06 -3.80
N THR A 666 -15.38 -8.14 -3.02
CA THR A 666 -16.54 -8.93 -2.61
C THR A 666 -17.37 -8.22 -1.54
N ASP A 667 -18.69 -8.20 -1.71
CA ASP A 667 -19.68 -7.80 -0.70
C ASP A 667 -19.71 -8.85 0.44
N SER A 668 -19.17 -8.50 1.60
CA SER A 668 -19.05 -9.45 2.73
C SER A 668 -20.38 -9.73 3.43
N SER A 669 -21.42 -8.91 3.21
CA SER A 669 -22.77 -9.17 3.70
C SER A 669 -23.41 -10.44 3.15
N ARG A 670 -22.88 -10.93 2.02
CA ARG A 670 -23.29 -12.19 1.38
C ARG A 670 -22.39 -13.36 1.73
N LEU A 671 -21.32 -13.13 2.48
CA LEU A 671 -20.32 -14.16 2.76
C LEU A 671 -20.87 -15.25 3.68
N VAL A 672 -21.60 -14.86 4.74
CA VAL A 672 -22.20 -15.81 5.69
C VAL A 672 -23.55 -16.31 5.16
N PRO A 673 -23.69 -17.60 4.80
CA PRO A 673 -24.93 -18.12 4.27
C PRO A 673 -26.06 -18.10 5.30
N GLU A 674 -27.29 -18.06 4.80
CA GLU A 674 -28.50 -18.02 5.64
C GLU A 674 -28.58 -19.19 6.64
N THR A 675 -28.12 -20.37 6.25
CA THR A 675 -28.08 -21.55 7.13
C THR A 675 -27.21 -21.35 8.37
N LEU A 676 -26.08 -20.66 8.23
CA LEU A 676 -25.20 -20.32 9.36
C LEU A 676 -25.80 -19.20 10.21
N ARG A 677 -26.43 -18.20 9.59
CA ARG A 677 -27.15 -17.13 10.31
C ARG A 677 -28.28 -17.70 11.18
N GLN A 678 -29.05 -18.65 10.65
CA GLN A 678 -30.11 -19.34 11.41
C GLN A 678 -29.54 -20.13 12.58
N THR A 679 -28.41 -20.82 12.40
CA THR A 679 -27.72 -21.55 13.48
C THR A 679 -27.31 -20.62 14.63
N LEU A 680 -26.95 -19.37 14.31
CA LEU A 680 -26.54 -18.36 15.29
C LEU A 680 -27.70 -17.56 15.90
N SER A 681 -28.90 -17.62 15.33
CA SER A 681 -30.04 -16.75 15.69
C SER A 681 -30.48 -16.87 17.16
N GLY A 682 -30.27 -18.01 17.81
CA GLY A 682 -30.58 -18.25 19.22
C GLY A 682 -29.49 -17.81 20.21
N CYS A 683 -28.38 -17.23 19.72
CA CYS A 683 -27.29 -16.77 20.57
C CYS A 683 -27.54 -15.36 21.09
N GLU A 684 -27.34 -15.18 22.41
CA GLU A 684 -27.38 -13.85 23.03
C GLU A 684 -26.30 -12.92 22.46
N ARG A 685 -25.10 -13.48 22.25
CA ARG A 685 -23.96 -12.85 21.58
C ARG A 685 -23.21 -13.87 20.74
N VAL A 686 -22.54 -13.45 19.67
CA VAL A 686 -21.69 -14.30 18.82
C VAL A 686 -20.25 -13.83 18.85
N ASP A 687 -19.35 -14.76 19.14
CA ASP A 687 -17.90 -14.55 19.12
C ASP A 687 -17.36 -14.86 17.71
N VAL A 688 -16.78 -13.86 17.04
CA VAL A 688 -16.25 -14.00 15.69
C VAL A 688 -14.74 -14.22 15.74
N LEU A 689 -14.31 -15.38 15.27
CA LEU A 689 -12.91 -15.80 15.16
C LEU A 689 -12.49 -15.66 13.69
N ALA A 690 -11.93 -14.50 13.35
CA ALA A 690 -11.52 -14.19 11.98
C ALA A 690 -10.14 -13.53 11.97
N TRP A 691 -9.28 -13.97 11.06
CA TRP A 691 -7.99 -13.33 10.76
C TRP A 691 -8.12 -12.35 9.58
N ALA A 692 -7.07 -11.59 9.27
CA ALA A 692 -7.01 -10.81 8.04
C ALA A 692 -7.15 -11.74 6.80
N PRO A 693 -7.88 -11.34 5.75
CA PRO A 693 -8.54 -10.03 5.54
C PRO A 693 -9.99 -9.93 6.05
N LEU A 694 -10.52 -10.96 6.71
CA LEU A 694 -11.90 -10.97 7.22
C LEU A 694 -12.08 -10.11 8.47
N PHE A 695 -11.04 -10.03 9.30
CA PHE A 695 -10.99 -9.14 10.45
C PHE A 695 -11.24 -7.69 10.01
N GLY A 696 -12.12 -6.98 10.71
CA GLY A 696 -12.49 -5.60 10.41
C GLY A 696 -13.69 -5.44 9.47
N ARG A 697 -14.21 -6.51 8.85
CA ARG A 697 -15.44 -6.45 8.03
C ARG A 697 -16.67 -6.40 8.94
N THR A 698 -17.40 -5.29 8.91
CA THR A 698 -18.51 -4.98 9.84
C THR A 698 -19.86 -5.52 9.42
N ASP A 699 -19.93 -6.13 8.25
CA ASP A 699 -21.13 -6.63 7.60
C ASP A 699 -21.16 -8.16 7.53
N LEU A 700 -20.23 -8.87 8.19
CA LEU A 700 -20.23 -10.34 8.25
C LEU A 700 -21.51 -10.91 8.87
N LEU A 701 -22.03 -10.25 9.91
CA LEU A 701 -23.25 -10.63 10.60
C LEU A 701 -24.21 -9.43 10.63
N PRO A 702 -25.53 -9.68 10.59
CA PRO A 702 -26.50 -8.62 10.42
C PRO A 702 -26.63 -7.76 11.69
N PRO A 703 -27.09 -6.50 11.58
CA PRO A 703 -27.04 -5.52 12.66
C PRO A 703 -27.95 -5.84 13.87
N GLU A 704 -28.90 -6.76 13.72
CA GLU A 704 -29.78 -7.28 14.77
C GLU A 704 -29.13 -8.36 15.63
N MET A 705 -27.98 -8.89 15.23
CA MET A 705 -27.21 -9.84 16.03
C MET A 705 -26.19 -9.08 16.88
N ALA A 706 -26.06 -9.46 18.15
CA ALA A 706 -24.98 -8.95 18.99
C ALA A 706 -23.72 -9.79 18.73
N TRP A 707 -22.63 -9.18 18.28
CA TRP A 707 -21.41 -9.90 17.97
C TRP A 707 -20.15 -9.04 18.12
N SER A 708 -19.00 -9.69 18.22
CA SER A 708 -17.67 -9.06 18.38
C SER A 708 -16.57 -9.91 17.74
N PHE A 709 -15.49 -9.27 17.28
CA PHE A 709 -14.26 -9.99 16.94
C PHE A 709 -13.50 -10.36 18.23
N ARG A 710 -12.96 -11.58 18.28
CA ARG A 710 -12.09 -12.04 19.38
C ARG A 710 -10.63 -12.06 18.93
N LEU A 711 -9.75 -11.44 19.72
CA LEU A 711 -8.30 -11.50 19.58
C LEU A 711 -7.66 -11.86 20.93
N GLY A 712 -6.54 -12.60 20.95
CA GLY A 712 -5.80 -12.84 22.19
C GLY A 712 -4.35 -13.29 22.03
N ARG A 713 -3.38 -12.51 22.51
CA ARG A 713 -2.13 -13.02 23.10
C ARG A 713 -1.68 -12.10 24.24
N ALA A 714 -2.17 -12.36 25.45
CA ALA A 714 -1.61 -11.76 26.67
C ALA A 714 -0.78 -12.81 27.41
N THR A 715 0.52 -12.56 27.54
CA THR A 715 1.41 -13.26 28.45
C THR A 715 1.11 -12.84 29.89
N GLY A 716 0.65 -13.79 30.70
CA GLY A 716 0.66 -13.69 32.16
C GLY A 716 -0.72 -13.83 32.82
N PRO A 717 -0.77 -14.36 34.06
CA PRO A 717 -2.00 -14.45 34.81
C PRO A 717 -2.57 -13.06 35.10
N ARG A 718 -3.86 -12.92 34.86
CA ARG A 718 -4.68 -11.76 35.20
C ARG A 718 -4.49 -11.42 36.69
N PRO A 719 -4.16 -10.16 37.05
CA PRO A 719 -4.46 -9.68 38.40
C PRO A 719 -5.97 -9.85 38.61
N ALA A 720 -6.37 -10.54 39.68
CA ALA A 720 -7.79 -10.61 40.05
C ALA A 720 -8.39 -9.20 39.99
N PRO A 721 -9.67 -9.04 39.57
CA PRO A 721 -10.32 -7.73 39.57
C PRO A 721 -10.38 -7.21 41.01
N GLY A 722 -9.32 -6.58 41.47
CA GLY A 722 -9.38 -5.62 42.56
C GLY A 722 -10.20 -4.46 42.05
N ALA A 723 -11.01 -3.88 42.93
CA ALA A 723 -11.75 -2.65 42.69
C ALA A 723 -10.76 -1.52 42.37
N THR A 724 -10.29 -1.49 41.12
CA THR A 724 -9.45 -0.41 40.62
C THR A 724 -10.39 0.76 40.41
N PRO A 725 -10.17 1.90 41.05
CA PRO A 725 -11.04 3.05 40.90
C PRO A 725 -11.17 3.39 39.42
N THR A 726 -12.40 3.65 38.97
CA THR A 726 -12.69 4.00 37.59
C THR A 726 -11.93 5.28 37.21
N ARG A 727 -10.97 5.13 36.29
CA ARG A 727 -10.23 6.24 35.67
C ARG A 727 -10.70 6.37 34.24
N ARG A 728 -11.50 7.41 33.99
CA ARG A 728 -12.06 7.74 32.68
C ARG A 728 -11.23 8.84 32.05
N LEU A 729 -10.62 8.55 30.90
CA LEU A 729 -9.90 9.50 30.07
C LEU A 729 -10.78 9.91 28.89
N VAL A 730 -10.94 11.21 28.66
CA VAL A 730 -11.61 11.78 27.49
C VAL A 730 -10.65 12.68 26.74
N VAL A 731 -10.46 12.43 25.45
CA VAL A 731 -9.70 13.26 24.53
C VAL A 731 -10.68 13.92 23.57
N ALA A 732 -10.79 15.24 23.60
CA ALA A 732 -11.78 15.96 22.79
C ALA A 732 -11.35 17.41 22.50
N GLY A 733 -11.99 18.07 21.53
CA GLY A 733 -11.67 19.48 21.22
C GLY A 733 -10.22 19.67 20.78
N VAL A 734 -9.67 18.69 20.05
CA VAL A 734 -8.30 18.65 19.57
C VAL A 734 -8.03 19.78 18.57
N GLU A 735 -6.86 20.40 18.66
CA GLU A 735 -6.37 21.39 17.68
C GLU A 735 -5.61 20.68 16.55
N ALA A 736 -6.31 20.30 15.49
CA ALA A 736 -5.68 19.67 14.33
C ALA A 736 -4.65 20.61 13.66
N PRO A 737 -3.52 20.08 13.14
CA PRO A 737 -2.56 20.86 12.36
C PRO A 737 -3.24 21.61 11.22
N SER A 738 -2.95 22.91 11.08
CA SER A 738 -3.56 23.77 10.06
C SER A 738 -3.33 23.27 8.62
N LEU A 739 -2.22 22.55 8.39
CA LEU A 739 -1.89 21.96 7.10
C LEU A 739 -2.94 20.96 6.60
N LEU A 740 -3.66 20.29 7.51
CA LEU A 740 -4.67 19.29 7.17
C LEU A 740 -6.00 19.92 6.78
N GLN A 741 -6.20 21.21 7.05
CA GLN A 741 -7.43 21.97 6.73
C GLN A 741 -8.72 21.28 7.22
N LEU A 742 -8.64 20.55 8.33
CA LEU A 742 -9.78 19.83 8.88
C LEU A 742 -10.76 20.81 9.56
N PRO A 743 -12.08 20.58 9.45
CA PRO A 743 -13.07 21.42 10.10
C PRO A 743 -12.96 21.32 11.62
N ARG A 744 -13.30 22.39 12.35
CA ARG A 744 -13.36 22.33 13.81
C ARG A 744 -14.52 21.43 14.25
N LEU A 745 -14.21 20.45 15.10
CA LEU A 745 -15.24 19.60 15.70
C LEU A 745 -16.04 20.39 16.75
N PRO A 746 -17.32 20.04 16.96
CA PRO A 746 -18.12 20.60 18.03
C PRO A 746 -17.46 20.40 19.40
N ALA A 747 -17.69 21.35 20.31
CA ALA A 747 -17.23 21.21 21.68
C ALA A 747 -17.86 19.95 22.32
N TRP A 748 -17.02 19.12 22.93
CA TRP A 748 -17.50 17.99 23.72
C TRP A 748 -18.12 18.52 25.02
N THR A 749 -19.36 18.14 25.27
CA THR A 749 -20.10 18.52 26.47
C THR A 749 -20.25 17.29 27.37
N PRO A 750 -19.73 17.29 28.60
CA PRO A 750 -19.91 16.18 29.52
C PRO A 750 -21.39 16.04 29.90
N ASP A 751 -22.00 14.90 29.58
CA ASP A 751 -23.27 14.52 30.21
C ASP A 751 -22.97 14.06 31.64
N ALA A 752 -23.56 14.73 32.63
CA ALA A 752 -23.34 14.40 34.04
C ALA A 752 -23.99 13.05 34.39
N GLU A 753 -23.18 12.04 34.69
CA GLU A 753 -23.66 10.80 35.29
C GLU A 753 -23.70 10.94 36.83
N PRO A 754 -24.87 10.78 37.47
CA PRO A 754 -24.98 10.91 38.92
C PRO A 754 -24.08 9.91 39.66
N GLY A 755 -23.13 10.41 40.44
CA GLY A 755 -22.25 9.58 41.28
C GLY A 755 -20.95 9.09 40.63
N ALA A 756 -20.67 9.45 39.37
CA ALA A 756 -19.40 9.14 38.71
C ALA A 756 -18.31 10.18 39.05
N ALA A 757 -17.06 9.72 39.19
CA ALA A 757 -15.92 10.63 39.28
C ALA A 757 -15.78 11.44 37.97
N PRO A 758 -15.35 12.71 38.04
CA PRO A 758 -15.14 13.52 36.84
C PRO A 758 -14.08 12.86 35.94
N PRO A 759 -14.27 12.87 34.61
CA PRO A 759 -13.26 12.35 33.70
C PRO A 759 -12.00 13.22 33.72
N ASP A 760 -10.84 12.61 33.49
CA ASP A 760 -9.62 13.31 33.08
C ASP A 760 -9.80 13.73 31.61
N VAL A 761 -9.79 15.03 31.33
CA VAL A 761 -10.09 15.58 30.01
C VAL A 761 -8.84 16.22 29.41
N LEU A 762 -8.34 15.66 28.31
CA LEU A 762 -7.31 16.28 27.48
C LEU A 762 -7.98 17.00 26.30
N SER A 763 -7.78 18.31 26.19
CA SER A 763 -8.41 19.14 25.15
C SER A 763 -7.52 20.28 24.66
N GLY A 764 -7.88 20.89 23.53
CA GLY A 764 -7.12 21.99 22.93
C GLY A 764 -5.66 21.58 22.66
N SER A 765 -4.72 22.47 22.90
CA SER A 765 -3.28 22.21 22.76
C SER A 765 -2.74 21.12 23.70
N ASP A 766 -3.47 20.73 24.76
CA ASP A 766 -3.03 19.72 25.72
C ASP A 766 -3.23 18.27 25.21
N ALA A 767 -4.10 18.07 24.22
CA ALA A 767 -4.40 16.77 23.63
C ALA A 767 -3.31 16.28 22.66
N THR A 768 -2.04 16.29 23.10
CA THR A 768 -0.88 15.84 22.29
C THR A 768 -0.66 14.33 22.36
N PRO A 769 -0.05 13.69 21.34
CA PRO A 769 0.30 12.27 21.37
C PRO A 769 0.96 11.78 22.66
N SER A 770 2.02 12.43 23.15
CA SER A 770 2.70 12.01 24.38
C SER A 770 1.81 12.06 25.61
N ARG A 771 1.00 13.12 25.77
CA ARG A 771 0.10 13.26 26.92
C ARG A 771 -1.03 12.25 26.87
N VAL A 772 -1.60 12.04 25.68
CA VAL A 772 -2.65 11.03 25.46
C VAL A 772 -2.11 9.65 25.80
N LEU A 773 -0.96 9.23 25.26
CA LEU A 773 -0.36 7.92 25.57
C LEU A 773 -0.06 7.74 27.06
N ALA A 774 0.45 8.78 27.72
CA ALA A 774 0.74 8.73 29.16
C ALA A 774 -0.54 8.56 30.00
N SER A 775 -1.60 9.33 29.72
CA SER A 775 -2.88 9.23 30.43
C SER A 775 -3.64 7.93 30.13
N MET A 776 -3.36 7.26 29.01
CA MET A 776 -4.01 5.99 28.67
C MET A 776 -3.48 4.79 29.46
N ALA A 777 -2.25 4.85 30.00
CA ALA A 777 -1.53 3.70 30.55
C ALA A 777 -2.26 3.01 31.72
N ASP A 778 -2.95 3.78 32.56
CA ASP A 778 -3.68 3.33 33.75
C ASP A 778 -5.19 3.62 33.69
N ALA A 779 -5.69 4.11 32.55
CA ALA A 779 -7.11 4.34 32.32
C ALA A 779 -7.88 3.01 32.28
N THR A 780 -9.09 3.02 32.86
CA THR A 780 -10.05 1.91 32.81
C THR A 780 -11.14 2.11 31.75
N GLU A 781 -11.23 3.33 31.23
CA GLU A 781 -12.11 3.75 30.13
C GLU A 781 -11.43 4.89 29.36
N ILE A 782 -11.43 4.82 28.03
CA ILE A 782 -10.81 5.81 27.14
C ILE A 782 -11.83 6.19 26.06
N GLU A 783 -12.07 7.49 25.91
CA GLU A 783 -12.91 8.05 24.85
C GLU A 783 -12.09 9.06 24.03
N ILE A 784 -12.06 8.88 22.71
CA ILE A 784 -11.34 9.79 21.81
C ILE A 784 -12.31 10.34 20.78
N HIS A 785 -12.60 11.64 20.89
CA HIS A 785 -13.44 12.43 19.99
C HIS A 785 -12.54 13.35 19.15
N ALA A 786 -12.13 12.84 18.00
CA ALA A 786 -11.16 13.52 17.14
C ALA A 786 -11.37 13.14 15.67
N HIS A 787 -10.68 13.83 14.76
CA HIS A 787 -10.66 13.42 13.37
C HIS A 787 -9.88 12.13 13.22
N GLY A 788 -10.42 11.21 12.43
CA GLY A 788 -9.67 10.05 11.94
C GLY A 788 -9.48 10.20 10.45
N ILE A 789 -8.26 9.92 9.98
CA ILE A 789 -7.92 10.00 8.56
C ILE A 789 -7.19 8.73 8.13
N THR A 790 -7.27 8.42 6.84
CA THR A 790 -6.39 7.44 6.21
C THR A 790 -5.34 8.20 5.44
N ASP A 791 -4.10 8.15 5.91
CA ASP A 791 -2.98 8.75 5.22
C ASP A 791 -1.90 7.67 4.98
N PRO A 792 -1.87 7.08 3.77
CA PRO A 792 -0.85 6.16 3.29
C PRO A 792 0.60 6.60 3.47
N SER A 793 0.86 7.89 3.72
CA SER A 793 2.19 8.46 3.97
C SER A 793 2.55 8.56 5.46
N ILE A 794 1.59 8.34 6.36
CA ILE A 794 1.80 8.34 7.82
C ILE A 794 1.55 6.95 8.45
N SER A 795 0.55 6.20 7.99
CA SER A 795 0.22 4.88 8.52
C SER A 795 -0.48 4.00 7.48
N GLY A 796 -0.19 2.68 7.50
CA GLY A 796 -0.88 1.70 6.66
C GLY A 796 -2.35 1.48 7.05
N ALA A 797 -2.68 1.69 8.33
CA ALA A 797 -4.05 1.74 8.85
C ALA A 797 -4.49 3.18 9.10
N SER A 798 -5.76 3.37 9.48
CA SER A 798 -6.25 4.67 9.94
C SER A 798 -5.46 5.20 11.15
N LEU A 799 -5.41 6.54 11.28
CA LEU A 799 -4.82 7.24 12.41
C LEU A 799 -5.84 8.20 13.02
N VAL A 800 -5.64 8.52 14.31
CA VAL A 800 -6.38 9.60 14.98
C VAL A 800 -5.52 10.86 15.02
N VAL A 801 -6.08 11.99 14.60
CA VAL A 801 -5.42 13.29 14.60
C VAL A 801 -5.53 13.89 16.01
N LEU A 802 -4.38 14.12 16.64
CA LEU A 802 -4.19 14.77 17.93
C LEU A 802 -3.58 16.18 17.75
N SER A 803 -3.42 16.91 18.84
CA SER A 803 -2.82 18.25 18.81
C SER A 803 -1.31 18.13 18.56
N PRO A 804 -0.72 18.95 17.68
CA PRO A 804 0.69 18.80 17.32
C PRO A 804 1.62 19.08 18.50
N GLU A 805 2.63 18.23 18.64
CA GLU A 805 3.79 18.46 19.52
C GLU A 805 4.74 19.50 18.91
N VAL A 806 5.70 19.98 19.71
CA VAL A 806 6.74 20.94 19.27
C VAL A 806 7.56 20.40 18.09
N ASN A 807 7.74 19.08 18.01
CA ASN A 807 8.44 18.40 16.91
C ASN A 807 7.55 18.17 15.67
N GLY A 808 6.29 18.61 15.69
CA GLY A 808 5.32 18.43 14.62
C GLY A 808 4.55 17.11 14.63
N ARG A 809 4.81 16.19 15.57
CA ARG A 809 4.08 14.92 15.68
C ARG A 809 2.66 15.16 16.19
N TYR A 810 1.67 14.64 15.47
CA TYR A 810 0.25 14.80 15.80
C TYR A 810 -0.57 13.51 15.68
N ALA A 811 -0.01 12.43 15.14
CA ALA A 811 -0.78 11.22 14.83
C ALA A 811 -0.71 10.19 15.97
N LEU A 812 -1.86 9.62 16.32
CA LEU A 812 -1.95 8.37 17.08
C LEU A 812 -2.19 7.21 16.10
N THR A 813 -1.15 6.40 15.87
CA THR A 813 -1.16 5.26 14.93
C THR A 813 -1.17 3.92 15.66
N ALA A 814 -1.50 2.84 14.93
CA ALA A 814 -1.49 1.48 15.49
C ALA A 814 -0.12 1.05 16.04
N ASP A 815 0.98 1.43 15.37
CA ASP A 815 2.35 1.13 15.82
C ASP A 815 2.66 1.78 17.17
N VAL A 816 2.35 3.07 17.29
CA VAL A 816 2.59 3.84 18.52
C VAL A 816 1.76 3.30 19.69
N VAL A 817 0.52 2.85 19.43
CA VAL A 817 -0.32 2.24 20.46
C VAL A 817 0.27 0.89 20.91
N ARG A 818 0.73 0.03 19.99
CA ARG A 818 1.32 -1.29 20.29
C ARG A 818 2.55 -1.24 21.19
N GLU A 819 3.26 -0.12 21.23
CA GLU A 819 4.39 0.10 22.12
C GLU A 819 3.97 0.37 23.57
N GLN A 820 2.68 0.63 23.83
CA GLN A 820 2.16 0.92 25.16
C GLN A 820 1.71 -0.34 25.91
N ARG A 821 1.72 -0.24 27.24
CA ARG A 821 1.12 -1.24 28.12
C ARG A 821 -0.05 -0.63 28.88
N LEU A 822 -1.26 -1.03 28.53
CA LEU A 822 -2.51 -0.57 29.13
C LEU A 822 -2.85 -1.42 30.36
N THR A 823 -2.35 -1.03 31.51
CA THR A 823 -2.50 -1.76 32.77
C THR A 823 -3.93 -1.72 33.32
N GLY A 824 -4.69 -0.66 33.02
CA GLY A 824 -6.08 -0.51 33.46
C GLY A 824 -7.11 -1.37 32.71
N SER A 825 -6.67 -2.15 31.71
CA SER A 825 -7.55 -2.99 30.86
C SER A 825 -8.79 -2.24 30.35
N PRO A 826 -8.61 -1.10 29.66
CA PRO A 826 -9.69 -0.17 29.34
C PRO A 826 -10.70 -0.72 28.34
N THR A 827 -11.96 -0.25 28.44
CA THR A 827 -12.84 -0.17 27.27
C THR A 827 -12.53 1.13 26.53
N VAL A 828 -12.30 1.03 25.22
CA VAL A 828 -11.88 2.15 24.38
C VAL A 828 -12.97 2.47 23.36
N PHE A 829 -13.36 3.73 23.28
CA PHE A 829 -14.31 4.27 22.30
C PHE A 829 -13.58 5.24 21.37
N LEU A 830 -13.41 4.83 20.11
CA LEU A 830 -12.79 5.65 19.06
C LEU A 830 -13.90 6.33 18.25
N ALA A 831 -14.35 7.50 18.72
CA ALA A 831 -15.30 8.38 18.04
C ALA A 831 -14.57 9.25 17.00
N ALA A 832 -13.97 8.57 16.02
CA ALA A 832 -13.20 9.18 14.95
C ALA A 832 -13.50 8.51 13.60
N CYS A 833 -13.53 9.29 12.52
CA CYS A 833 -13.80 8.80 11.16
C CYS A 833 -12.83 7.68 10.78
N SER A 834 -13.36 6.57 10.28
CA SER A 834 -12.59 5.44 9.77
C SER A 834 -11.54 4.85 10.73
N ALA A 835 -11.56 5.15 12.04
CA ALA A 835 -10.56 4.68 13.03
C ALA A 835 -10.52 3.15 13.24
N GLY A 836 -11.57 2.44 12.83
CA GLY A 836 -11.63 0.98 12.80
C GLY A 836 -11.14 0.36 11.49
N ARG A 837 -10.81 1.19 10.48
CA ARG A 837 -10.36 0.71 9.17
C ARG A 837 -9.03 -0.02 9.33
N THR A 838 -9.01 -1.27 8.89
CA THR A 838 -7.82 -2.11 8.82
C THR A 838 -6.93 -1.68 7.68
N THR A 839 -5.65 -2.05 7.79
CA THR A 839 -4.69 -1.88 6.70
C THR A 839 -5.16 -2.57 5.43
N SER A 840 -4.91 -1.96 4.27
CA SER A 840 -5.20 -2.57 2.97
C SER A 840 -4.15 -3.59 2.55
N LEU A 841 -3.04 -3.71 3.29
CA LEU A 841 -1.89 -4.56 2.94
C LEU A 841 -2.33 -5.98 2.60
N GLN A 842 -1.46 -6.71 1.93
CA GLN A 842 -1.48 -8.18 1.91
C GLN A 842 -1.18 -8.70 3.33
N SER A 843 -1.99 -8.34 4.32
CA SER A 843 -1.59 -8.45 5.71
C SER A 843 -1.81 -9.88 6.19
N THR A 844 -0.71 -10.49 6.56
CA THR A 844 -0.61 -11.73 7.31
C THR A 844 -0.93 -11.52 8.79
N GLU A 845 -1.35 -10.30 9.19
CA GLU A 845 -1.78 -9.92 10.54
C GLU A 845 -2.94 -8.91 10.54
N PRO A 846 -3.85 -8.95 11.52
CA PRO A 846 -4.87 -7.91 11.70
C PRO A 846 -4.20 -6.62 12.22
N PHE A 847 -3.85 -5.71 11.31
CA PHE A 847 -3.26 -4.41 11.63
C PHE A 847 -4.30 -3.28 11.56
N SER A 848 -4.69 -2.78 12.74
CA SER A 848 -5.60 -1.64 12.90
C SER A 848 -5.44 -1.03 14.30
N LEU A 849 -5.94 0.20 14.51
CA LEU A 849 -6.00 0.79 15.85
C LEU A 849 -6.74 -0.13 16.86
N PRO A 850 -7.94 -0.68 16.55
CA PRO A 850 -8.58 -1.64 17.45
C PRO A 850 -7.73 -2.86 17.82
N ALA A 851 -7.03 -3.47 16.86
CA ALA A 851 -6.14 -4.59 17.15
C ALA A 851 -4.95 -4.16 18.03
N ALA A 852 -4.33 -3.01 17.73
CA ALA A 852 -3.24 -2.45 18.51
C ALA A 852 -3.63 -2.21 19.98
N PHE A 853 -4.81 -1.66 20.23
CA PHE A 853 -5.33 -1.45 21.57
C PHE A 853 -5.52 -2.77 22.35
N ILE A 854 -6.08 -3.79 21.71
CA ILE A 854 -6.23 -5.12 22.33
C ILE A 854 -4.86 -5.74 22.63
N ASP A 855 -3.92 -5.69 21.68
CA ASP A 855 -2.55 -6.17 21.85
C ASP A 855 -1.84 -5.46 23.03
N SER A 856 -2.16 -4.17 23.23
CA SER A 856 -1.61 -3.33 24.31
C SER A 856 -2.26 -3.56 25.68
N GLY A 857 -3.37 -4.31 25.73
CA GLY A 857 -4.04 -4.70 26.98
C GLY A 857 -5.48 -4.21 27.16
N ALA A 858 -6.09 -3.53 26.19
CA ALA A 858 -7.51 -3.15 26.27
C ALA A 858 -8.42 -4.38 26.36
N ARG A 859 -9.53 -4.26 27.09
CA ARG A 859 -10.55 -5.34 27.19
C ARG A 859 -11.50 -5.35 26.00
N ALA A 860 -11.85 -4.17 25.50
CA ALA A 860 -12.76 -3.98 24.39
C ALA A 860 -12.47 -2.66 23.67
N VAL A 861 -12.66 -2.63 22.35
CA VAL A 861 -12.47 -1.44 21.52
C VAL A 861 -13.64 -1.31 20.54
N LEU A 862 -14.26 -0.14 20.50
CA LEU A 862 -15.30 0.23 19.54
C LEU A 862 -14.76 1.30 18.59
N ALA A 863 -14.92 1.10 17.29
CA ALA A 863 -14.41 2.04 16.28
C ALA A 863 -15.23 1.97 14.98
N SER A 864 -15.35 3.08 14.26
CA SER A 864 -16.00 3.11 12.94
C SER A 864 -15.02 2.80 11.81
N THR A 865 -15.40 1.96 10.85
CA THR A 865 -14.60 1.67 9.64
C THR A 865 -14.81 2.67 8.49
N VAL A 866 -15.79 3.56 8.65
CA VAL A 866 -16.18 4.61 7.69
C VAL A 866 -16.22 5.97 8.36
N ASP A 867 -16.38 7.02 7.55
CA ASP A 867 -16.56 8.38 8.04
C ASP A 867 -17.91 8.51 8.77
N ILE A 868 -17.90 9.23 9.89
CA ILE A 868 -19.05 9.35 10.79
C ILE A 868 -19.50 10.81 10.92
N PRO A 869 -20.79 11.07 11.11
CA PRO A 869 -21.28 12.43 11.33
C PRO A 869 -20.88 12.95 12.72
N ASP A 870 -20.84 14.28 12.90
CA ASP A 870 -20.53 14.92 14.19
C ASP A 870 -21.41 14.44 15.35
N ALA A 871 -22.66 14.04 15.07
CA ALA A 871 -23.58 13.50 16.07
C ALA A 871 -23.18 12.11 16.61
N ALA A 872 -22.17 11.45 16.03
CA ALA A 872 -21.74 10.11 16.39
C ALA A 872 -21.25 9.99 17.83
N GLY A 873 -20.76 11.07 18.45
CA GLY A 873 -20.39 11.05 19.88
C GLY A 873 -21.53 10.53 20.77
N ARG A 874 -22.76 10.97 20.50
CA ARG A 874 -23.97 10.55 21.25
C ARG A 874 -24.28 9.05 21.10
N PHE A 875 -23.91 8.46 19.96
CA PHE A 875 -24.07 7.03 19.74
C PHE A 875 -23.12 6.25 20.64
N PHE A 876 -21.83 6.60 20.65
CA PHE A 876 -20.83 5.95 21.51
C PHE A 876 -21.17 6.12 23.00
N ASP A 877 -21.65 7.30 23.41
CA ASP A 877 -22.18 7.53 24.76
C ASP A 877 -23.39 6.66 25.11
N GLY A 878 -24.29 6.42 24.15
CA GLY A 878 -25.41 5.50 24.31
C GLY A 878 -24.95 4.07 24.56
N VAL A 879 -23.95 3.59 23.80
CA VAL A 879 -23.34 2.27 24.01
C VAL A 879 -22.66 2.19 25.37
N ARG A 880 -21.86 3.20 25.73
CA ARG A 880 -21.16 3.28 27.02
C ARG A 880 -22.13 3.18 28.20
N ARG A 881 -23.20 3.97 28.21
CA ARG A 881 -24.22 3.93 29.28
C ARG A 881 -24.86 2.56 29.46
N ARG A 882 -25.13 1.84 28.37
CA ARG A 882 -25.65 0.47 28.44
C ARG A 882 -24.64 -0.49 29.06
N ILE A 883 -23.35 -0.33 28.74
CA ILE A 883 -22.26 -1.10 29.36
C ILE A 883 -22.18 -0.82 30.87
N HIS A 884 -22.21 0.45 31.28
CA HIS A 884 -22.24 0.85 32.69
C HIS A 884 -23.48 0.32 33.43
N ALA A 885 -24.61 0.20 32.73
CA ALA A 885 -25.83 -0.43 33.24
C ALA A 885 -25.77 -1.98 33.30
N GLY A 886 -24.62 -2.59 32.98
CA GLY A 886 -24.39 -4.03 33.09
C GLY A 886 -24.62 -4.83 31.81
N SER A 887 -24.94 -4.19 30.69
CA SER A 887 -25.09 -4.90 29.40
C SER A 887 -23.72 -5.32 28.86
N PRO A 888 -23.56 -6.56 28.36
CA PRO A 888 -22.36 -6.93 27.60
C PRO A 888 -22.13 -6.00 26.41
N ALA A 889 -20.86 -5.71 26.07
CA ALA A 889 -20.51 -4.73 25.04
C ALA A 889 -21.16 -5.01 23.66
N ALA A 890 -21.17 -6.27 23.22
CA ALA A 890 -21.80 -6.67 21.96
C ALA A 890 -23.32 -6.40 21.95
N THR A 891 -23.98 -6.70 23.06
CA THR A 891 -25.42 -6.46 23.28
C THR A 891 -25.73 -4.97 23.31
N ALA A 892 -24.93 -4.19 24.05
CA ALA A 892 -25.02 -2.74 24.13
C ALA A 892 -24.88 -2.07 22.75
N LEU A 893 -23.89 -2.49 21.96
CA LEU A 893 -23.67 -1.99 20.61
C LEU A 893 -24.85 -2.30 19.67
N ARG A 894 -25.34 -3.55 19.68
CA ARG A 894 -26.51 -3.95 18.90
C ARG A 894 -27.73 -3.10 19.26
N ASP A 895 -28.06 -2.97 20.54
CA ASP A 895 -29.28 -2.28 20.97
C ASP A 895 -29.25 -0.80 20.65
N GLU A 896 -28.11 -0.14 20.81
CA GLU A 896 -27.95 1.26 20.43
C GLU A 896 -28.03 1.44 18.91
N ARG A 897 -27.40 0.54 18.14
CA ARG A 897 -27.51 0.51 16.67
C ARG A 897 -28.96 0.39 16.21
N GLN A 898 -29.71 -0.54 16.78
CA GLN A 898 -31.13 -0.71 16.44
C GLN A 898 -31.96 0.51 16.82
N ALA A 899 -31.71 1.11 17.98
CA ALA A 899 -32.38 2.33 18.41
C ALA A 899 -32.16 3.49 17.42
N TRP A 900 -30.93 3.66 16.91
CA TRP A 900 -30.63 4.70 15.92
C TRP A 900 -31.23 4.40 14.54
N LEU A 901 -31.08 3.17 14.04
CA LEU A 901 -31.63 2.77 12.74
C LEU A 901 -33.15 2.86 12.69
N SER A 902 -33.85 2.64 13.81
CA SER A 902 -35.31 2.79 13.89
C SER A 902 -35.79 4.24 13.83
N ARG A 903 -34.93 5.21 14.19
CA ARG A 903 -35.26 6.65 14.24
C ARG A 903 -34.92 7.38 12.94
N ASP A 904 -33.79 7.05 12.32
CA ASP A 904 -33.33 7.69 11.08
C ASP A 904 -32.63 6.67 10.18
N ALA A 905 -33.16 6.44 8.99
CA ALA A 905 -32.57 5.54 8.00
C ALA A 905 -31.16 6.00 7.56
N ARG A 906 -30.83 7.30 7.68
CA ARG A 906 -29.49 7.85 7.41
C ARG A 906 -28.46 7.48 8.47
N ALA A 907 -28.87 6.89 9.60
CA ALA A 907 -27.97 6.33 10.60
C ALA A 907 -27.32 5.00 10.15
N GLY A 908 -27.36 4.66 8.86
CA GLY A 908 -26.75 3.47 8.28
C GLY A 908 -25.26 3.30 8.60
N TRP A 909 -24.52 4.40 8.83
CA TRP A 909 -23.12 4.38 9.26
C TRP A 909 -22.89 3.61 10.58
N THR A 910 -23.89 3.50 11.46
CA THR A 910 -23.79 2.73 12.72
C THR A 910 -23.53 1.24 12.49
N ARG A 911 -23.86 0.72 11.29
CA ARG A 911 -23.53 -0.66 10.86
C ARG A 911 -22.03 -0.86 10.66
N SER A 912 -21.29 0.22 10.47
CA SER A 912 -19.84 0.23 10.25
C SER A 912 -19.03 0.42 11.55
N VAL A 913 -19.68 0.42 12.71
CA VAL A 913 -18.99 0.40 14.01
C VAL A 913 -18.68 -1.04 14.38
N LEU A 914 -17.39 -1.39 14.43
CA LEU A 914 -16.94 -2.70 14.89
C LEU A 914 -16.73 -2.73 16.41
N LEU A 915 -16.76 -3.94 16.96
CA LEU A 915 -16.36 -4.24 18.33
C LEU A 915 -15.29 -5.33 18.28
N VAL A 916 -14.11 -5.05 18.84
CA VAL A 916 -13.08 -6.05 19.11
C VAL A 916 -12.99 -6.23 20.61
N GLU A 917 -13.00 -7.47 21.06
CA GLU A 917 -12.84 -7.82 22.45
C GLU A 917 -11.65 -8.76 22.62
N LYS A 918 -10.98 -8.63 23.76
CA LYS A 918 -9.98 -9.60 24.18
C LYS A 918 -10.67 -10.94 24.43
N ALA A 919 -10.04 -12.03 24.01
CA ALA A 919 -10.45 -13.37 24.40
C ALA A 919 -9.90 -13.66 25.79
N ASP A 920 -10.81 -13.85 26.75
CA ASP A 920 -10.52 -14.23 28.13
C ASP A 920 -10.66 -15.74 28.33
#